data_AF-A0A843KNU4-F1
#
_entry.id   AF-A0A843KNU4-F1
#
_cell.length_a   1.000
_cell.length_b   1.000
_cell.length_c   1.000
_cell.angle_alpha   90.00
_cell.angle_beta   90.00
_cell.angle_gamma   90.00
#
_symmetry.space_group_name_H-M   'P 1'
#
loop_
_entity.id
_entity.type
_entity.pdbx_description
1 polymer ?
#
loop_
_entity_poly.entity_id
_entity_poly.type
_entity_poly.pdbx_seq_one_letter_code
_entity_poly.pdbx_strand_id
1 'polypeptide(L)'
;MPGDAVAGVRRELTGHLSAKDLWKVDLGVCLDLVDRDLAKKAGVEPMAVRERRTWEQAGLLAPIDVIPSDGAYALLLVLREALACSMLRFCLEAVPGNEERQLPGTDLREGVLRGLVFDLDKGWSAVGSEARPEIEGDASLSSYRSARRGLCRDLGVSSAQLPLGMSTDDPAVALGEVLMGAPVSLDGFRFDELAQEFLFHTLRDMLGGCLVTAGDMGTEIERRRWLSGLPHRYGPPAPAAASNSAVIGLGFLGARLLSALAITSVKAAMSRRGDARLEYPETAYSLPCIMGWDGEEVASLGALLEVLERSSTLPSGRGLAEALVAGRTAMIASEALEALRYMDGDPHAGTPTVGFVPDKVLRELGLALVDDTIPGAAVIMGIPQDRRQLVSTVRELQARGMLIMAADEVVKVLRENEVQMGLGMMLYPLGNFTQLVHSLDFVVRAALSFGGVQKGDTERLSAYLAKRPKAFVLHYGPLDASRASLALAALLHHVPIVTDQQVEGVPDLLIHKEPADMLQGGLESRDIRTAVTLVDIPVPFGPAFEGETVRRPDTYFEAGGGRTPSFELLKMRPEEQVKDGAISVIGPDVDRLPEGSQSPLAILVDVFGKRMQEDFESVMERRIHLYLNFAEGVWHTGQRNMNWLRLSKKAFRAGFRLEHLGRILVTKLKEEFGNIVSRVQVTIVTDENDLKARMPEALAAYQQREERMAGLTDESVDTFYSCLMCQSFAPDHICVITPERLGLCGAINWLDAKTGKEIVPSGPNQPIAKGEVEDVGKGSWKGVNEAVAALTRGKITRFCAYSMMEDPMTSCGCFEV
;
A
#
# COMPACT_ATOMS: atom_id res chain seq x y z
N MET A 1 -51.67 17.37 -16.50
CA MET A 1 -52.54 16.23 -16.13
C MET A 1 -53.29 16.59 -14.84
N PRO A 2 -54.64 16.61 -14.81
CA PRO A 2 -55.38 16.62 -13.54
C PRO A 2 -55.05 15.32 -12.80
N GLY A 3 -54.49 15.41 -11.59
CA GLY A 3 -54.00 14.24 -10.84
C GLY A 3 -52.47 14.05 -10.83
N ASP A 4 -51.69 15.04 -11.30
CA ASP A 4 -50.22 15.00 -11.24
C ASP A 4 -49.72 15.11 -9.78
N ALA A 5 -49.60 13.96 -9.10
CA ALA A 5 -49.13 13.84 -7.72
C ALA A 5 -47.70 14.38 -7.50
N VAL A 6 -46.94 14.61 -8.58
CA VAL A 6 -45.57 15.15 -8.54
C VAL A 6 -45.49 16.62 -8.94
N ALA A 7 -46.59 17.28 -9.32
CA ALA A 7 -46.60 18.69 -9.72
C ALA A 7 -46.07 19.66 -8.64
N GLY A 8 -46.33 19.36 -7.36
CA GLY A 8 -45.80 20.14 -6.24
C GLY A 8 -44.27 20.05 -6.15
N VAL A 9 -43.73 18.83 -6.24
CA VAL A 9 -42.28 18.56 -6.20
C VAL A 9 -41.59 19.20 -7.41
N ARG A 10 -42.20 19.13 -8.60
CA ARG A 10 -41.70 19.79 -9.81
C ARG A 10 -41.58 21.31 -9.63
N ARG A 11 -42.61 21.96 -9.07
CA ARG A 11 -42.60 23.41 -8.86
C ARG A 11 -41.53 23.84 -7.85
N GLU A 12 -41.39 23.08 -6.77
CA GLU A 12 -40.37 23.32 -5.75
C GLU A 12 -38.97 23.18 -6.32
N LEU A 13 -38.68 22.07 -7.02
CA LEU A 13 -37.38 21.84 -7.64
C LEU A 13 -37.04 22.91 -8.68
N THR A 14 -37.98 23.25 -9.57
CA THR A 14 -37.78 24.33 -10.55
C THR A 14 -37.52 25.67 -9.84
N GLY A 15 -38.19 25.94 -8.72
CA GLY A 15 -37.93 27.14 -7.91
C GLY A 15 -36.50 27.22 -7.40
N HIS A 16 -35.95 26.13 -6.89
CA HIS A 16 -34.56 26.06 -6.43
C HIS A 16 -33.56 26.16 -7.58
N LEU A 17 -33.75 25.36 -8.63
CA LEU A 17 -32.78 25.21 -9.72
C LEU A 17 -32.80 26.37 -10.74
N SER A 18 -33.79 27.27 -10.66
CA SER A 18 -33.84 28.50 -11.48
C SER A 18 -33.11 29.69 -10.82
N ALA A 19 -32.40 29.47 -9.71
CA ALA A 19 -31.62 30.52 -9.06
C ALA A 19 -30.50 31.03 -10.00
N LYS A 20 -30.20 32.33 -9.91
CA LYS A 20 -29.15 32.95 -10.73
C LYS A 20 -27.73 32.50 -10.36
N ASP A 21 -27.53 32.11 -9.11
CA ASP A 21 -26.25 31.68 -8.57
C ASP A 21 -26.42 30.29 -7.98
N LEU A 22 -25.98 29.28 -8.74
CA LEU A 22 -26.16 27.89 -8.39
C LEU A 22 -25.25 27.42 -7.25
N TRP A 23 -24.21 28.20 -6.90
CA TRP A 23 -23.39 27.92 -5.72
C TRP A 23 -24.19 28.05 -4.44
N LYS A 24 -25.13 29.01 -4.37
CA LYS A 24 -25.98 29.24 -3.18
C LYS A 24 -27.15 28.28 -3.07
N VAL A 25 -27.35 27.41 -4.06
CA VAL A 25 -28.41 26.41 -4.05
C VAL A 25 -27.91 25.15 -3.36
N ASP A 26 -28.70 24.62 -2.44
CA ASP A 26 -28.47 23.28 -1.88
C ASP A 26 -28.95 22.22 -2.87
N LEU A 27 -28.04 21.76 -3.72
CA LEU A 27 -28.31 20.69 -4.68
C LEU A 27 -28.52 19.35 -3.97
N GLY A 28 -28.02 19.16 -2.74
CA GLY A 28 -28.33 17.98 -1.94
C GLY A 28 -29.83 17.89 -1.59
N VAL A 29 -30.44 19.01 -1.18
CA VAL A 29 -31.89 19.10 -0.95
C VAL A 29 -32.67 18.88 -2.25
N CYS A 30 -32.18 19.44 -3.36
CA CYS A 30 -32.77 19.22 -4.69
C CYS A 30 -32.73 17.73 -5.08
N LEU A 31 -31.60 17.06 -4.82
CA LEU A 31 -31.45 15.63 -5.06
C LEU A 31 -32.39 14.81 -4.16
N ASP A 32 -32.56 15.20 -2.90
CA ASP A 32 -33.52 14.56 -1.99
C ASP A 32 -34.97 14.68 -2.50
N LEU A 33 -35.35 15.84 -3.05
CA LEU A 33 -36.65 16.01 -3.72
C LEU A 33 -36.80 15.09 -4.93
N VAL A 34 -35.73 14.92 -5.72
CA VAL A 34 -35.72 14.03 -6.90
C VAL A 34 -35.81 12.56 -6.49
N ASP A 35 -34.95 12.11 -5.60
CA ASP A 35 -34.79 10.69 -5.27
C ASP A 35 -35.84 10.17 -4.29
N ARG A 36 -36.20 10.96 -3.28
CA ARG A 36 -37.16 10.51 -2.25
C ARG A 36 -38.59 10.89 -2.59
N ASP A 37 -38.82 12.10 -3.08
CA ASP A 37 -40.17 12.66 -3.16
C ASP A 37 -40.77 12.51 -4.56
N LEU A 38 -40.00 12.73 -5.62
CA LEU A 38 -40.42 12.52 -7.00
C LEU A 38 -40.39 11.03 -7.36
N ALA A 39 -39.24 10.35 -7.22
CA ALA A 39 -39.10 8.96 -7.68
C ALA A 39 -40.12 8.03 -6.99
N LYS A 40 -40.28 8.17 -5.67
CA LYS A 40 -41.27 7.41 -4.90
C LYS A 40 -42.73 7.67 -5.33
N LYS A 41 -43.09 8.93 -5.61
CA LYS A 41 -44.47 9.29 -6.03
C LYS A 41 -44.77 8.91 -7.48
N ALA A 42 -43.76 8.98 -8.35
CA ALA A 42 -43.87 8.55 -9.74
C ALA A 42 -43.73 7.03 -9.90
N GLY A 43 -43.29 6.32 -8.87
CA GLY A 43 -43.05 4.88 -8.93
C GLY A 43 -41.87 4.51 -9.83
N VAL A 44 -40.86 5.38 -9.92
CA VAL A 44 -39.64 5.17 -10.70
C VAL A 44 -38.44 5.01 -9.77
N GLU A 45 -37.37 4.41 -10.26
CA GLU A 45 -36.12 4.29 -9.50
C GLU A 45 -35.47 5.66 -9.31
N PRO A 46 -34.83 5.94 -8.15
CA PRO A 46 -34.11 7.18 -7.93
C PRO A 46 -33.00 7.44 -8.96
N MET A 47 -32.65 8.70 -9.15
CA MET A 47 -31.71 9.14 -10.16
C MET A 47 -30.28 8.63 -9.90
N ALA A 48 -29.74 8.79 -8.68
CA ALA A 48 -28.31 8.58 -8.42
C ALA A 48 -27.93 8.37 -6.94
N VAL A 49 -28.53 7.37 -6.29
CA VAL A 49 -28.26 7.08 -4.87
C VAL A 49 -26.79 6.71 -4.62
N ARG A 50 -26.14 6.04 -5.58
CA ARG A 50 -24.79 5.48 -5.41
C ARG A 50 -23.70 6.55 -5.55
N GLU A 51 -23.96 7.59 -6.33
CA GLU A 51 -23.01 8.64 -6.67
C GLU A 51 -23.05 9.83 -5.69
N ARG A 52 -24.12 9.96 -4.89
CA ARG A 52 -24.32 11.05 -3.93
C ARG A 52 -23.10 11.32 -3.06
N ARG A 53 -22.51 10.27 -2.47
CA ARG A 53 -21.35 10.43 -1.55
C ARG A 53 -20.19 11.11 -2.26
N THR A 54 -19.91 10.71 -3.49
CA THR A 54 -18.80 11.25 -4.27
C THR A 54 -19.06 12.70 -4.68
N TRP A 55 -20.30 13.04 -5.04
CA TRP A 55 -20.68 14.44 -5.33
C TRP A 55 -20.63 15.34 -4.10
N GLU A 56 -21.01 14.83 -2.92
CA GLU A 56 -20.89 15.55 -1.65
C GLU A 56 -19.40 15.81 -1.33
N GLN A 57 -18.56 14.78 -1.46
CA GLN A 57 -17.11 14.88 -1.24
C GLN A 57 -16.41 15.83 -2.21
N ALA A 58 -16.91 15.95 -3.45
CA ALA A 58 -16.41 16.91 -4.45
C ALA A 58 -16.97 18.34 -4.27
N GLY A 59 -17.81 18.57 -3.26
CA GLY A 59 -18.42 19.87 -2.99
C GLY A 59 -19.49 20.32 -3.99
N LEU A 60 -20.07 19.38 -4.76
CA LEU A 60 -21.07 19.69 -5.78
C LEU A 60 -22.49 19.84 -5.23
N LEU A 61 -22.76 19.38 -3.99
CA LEU A 61 -24.11 19.32 -3.44
C LEU A 61 -24.43 20.44 -2.45
N ALA A 62 -23.51 20.76 -1.54
CA ALA A 62 -23.75 21.77 -0.51
C ALA A 62 -23.83 23.19 -1.11
N PRO A 63 -24.60 24.11 -0.49
CA PRO A 63 -24.58 25.51 -0.84
C PRO A 63 -23.28 26.18 -0.35
N ILE A 64 -22.68 27.04 -1.17
CA ILE A 64 -21.44 27.77 -0.88
C ILE A 64 -21.66 29.25 -1.21
N ASP A 65 -21.37 30.14 -0.25
CA ASP A 65 -21.66 31.57 -0.41
C ASP A 65 -20.66 32.32 -1.28
N VAL A 66 -19.37 31.96 -1.17
CA VAL A 66 -18.26 32.68 -1.82
C VAL A 66 -17.30 31.70 -2.45
N ILE A 67 -17.21 31.78 -3.78
CA ILE A 67 -16.28 31.01 -4.59
C ILE A 67 -15.79 31.86 -5.77
N PRO A 68 -14.53 31.71 -6.21
CA PRO A 68 -14.07 32.38 -7.42
C PRO A 68 -14.87 31.93 -8.65
N SER A 69 -14.94 32.78 -9.67
CA SER A 69 -15.76 32.55 -10.87
C SER A 69 -14.98 32.19 -12.12
N ASP A 70 -13.67 31.94 -12.01
CA ASP A 70 -12.76 31.69 -13.12
C ASP A 70 -11.98 30.36 -12.97
N GLY A 71 -11.34 29.95 -14.07
CA GLY A 71 -10.50 28.75 -14.11
C GLY A 71 -11.23 27.47 -13.68
N ALA A 72 -10.63 26.74 -12.74
CA ALA A 72 -11.15 25.46 -12.27
C ALA A 72 -12.49 25.59 -11.53
N TYR A 73 -12.75 26.74 -10.89
CA TYR A 73 -14.01 27.00 -10.21
C TYR A 73 -15.18 27.16 -11.19
N ALA A 74 -14.93 27.75 -12.36
CA ALA A 74 -15.92 27.80 -13.44
C ALA A 74 -16.28 26.39 -13.93
N LEU A 75 -15.30 25.49 -14.05
CA LEU A 75 -15.56 24.09 -14.43
C LEU A 75 -16.37 23.35 -13.36
N LEU A 76 -16.09 23.58 -12.07
CA LEU A 76 -16.90 23.01 -10.98
C LEU A 76 -18.34 23.54 -10.98
N LEU A 77 -18.54 24.83 -11.30
CA LEU A 77 -19.88 25.40 -11.48
C LEU A 77 -20.60 24.74 -12.65
N VAL A 78 -19.93 24.54 -13.80
CA VAL A 78 -20.50 23.84 -14.96
C VAL A 78 -20.95 22.42 -14.59
N LEU A 79 -20.22 21.72 -13.72
CA LEU A 79 -20.68 20.42 -13.21
C LEU A 79 -21.93 20.52 -12.34
N ARG A 80 -22.03 21.54 -11.48
CA ARG A 80 -23.24 21.80 -10.70
C ARG A 80 -24.43 22.13 -11.60
N GLU A 81 -24.21 22.91 -12.65
CA GLU A 81 -25.23 23.22 -13.67
C GLU A 81 -25.67 21.96 -14.42
N ALA A 82 -24.73 21.11 -14.85
CA ALA A 82 -25.04 19.84 -15.49
C ALA A 82 -25.83 18.90 -14.58
N LEU A 83 -25.49 18.87 -13.28
CA LEU A 83 -26.23 18.10 -12.29
C LEU A 83 -27.66 18.64 -12.11
N ALA A 84 -27.84 19.95 -12.00
CA ALA A 84 -29.16 20.58 -11.93
C ALA A 84 -29.99 20.32 -13.20
N CYS A 85 -29.40 20.44 -14.38
CA CYS A 85 -30.04 20.08 -15.65
C CYS A 85 -30.47 18.61 -15.66
N SER A 86 -29.64 17.71 -15.12
CA SER A 86 -29.96 16.29 -15.02
C SER A 86 -31.13 16.01 -14.07
N MET A 87 -31.21 16.72 -12.93
CA MET A 87 -32.35 16.68 -12.01
C MET A 87 -33.63 17.18 -12.67
N LEU A 88 -33.58 18.31 -13.38
CA LEU A 88 -34.73 18.87 -14.11
C LEU A 88 -35.19 17.92 -15.23
N ARG A 89 -34.26 17.31 -15.96
CA ARG A 89 -34.59 16.33 -17.00
C ARG A 89 -35.25 15.10 -16.40
N PHE A 90 -34.73 14.60 -15.27
CA PHE A 90 -35.38 13.50 -14.55
C PHE A 90 -36.80 13.88 -14.10
N CYS A 91 -37.05 15.12 -13.66
CA CYS A 91 -38.40 15.61 -13.38
C CYS A 91 -39.37 15.55 -14.56
N LEU A 92 -38.87 15.81 -15.77
CA LEU A 92 -39.66 15.75 -17.00
C LEU A 92 -39.95 14.31 -17.42
N GLU A 93 -38.98 13.42 -17.25
CA GLU A 93 -39.01 12.03 -17.73
C GLU A 93 -39.61 11.02 -16.74
N ALA A 94 -39.73 11.35 -15.44
CA ALA A 94 -40.28 10.47 -14.41
C ALA A 94 -41.80 10.25 -14.59
N VAL A 95 -42.17 9.27 -15.42
CA VAL A 95 -43.55 8.86 -15.73
C VAL A 95 -43.76 7.39 -15.30
N PRO A 96 -44.90 7.04 -14.67
CA PRO A 96 -45.22 5.66 -14.29
C PRO A 96 -45.28 4.72 -15.50
N GLY A 97 -44.76 3.49 -15.37
CA GLY A 97 -44.90 2.43 -16.39
C GLY A 97 -43.74 2.29 -17.39
N ASN A 98 -42.62 2.97 -17.16
CA ASN A 98 -41.39 2.68 -17.91
C ASN A 98 -40.74 1.42 -17.33
N GLU A 99 -41.05 0.25 -17.91
CA GLU A 99 -40.49 -1.03 -17.47
C GLU A 99 -38.96 -1.03 -17.57
N GLU A 100 -38.32 -1.61 -16.57
CA GLU A 100 -36.87 -1.73 -16.51
C GLU A 100 -36.40 -2.71 -17.58
N ARG A 101 -35.70 -2.20 -18.59
CA ARG A 101 -35.29 -3.00 -19.75
C ARG A 101 -34.07 -3.84 -19.41
N GLN A 102 -34.14 -5.14 -19.70
CA GLN A 102 -33.07 -6.09 -19.41
C GLN A 102 -32.13 -6.18 -20.63
N LEU A 103 -30.89 -5.73 -20.46
CA LEU A 103 -29.82 -6.08 -21.38
C LEU A 103 -29.20 -7.40 -20.93
N PRO A 104 -29.09 -8.42 -21.80
CA PRO A 104 -28.46 -9.67 -21.40
C PRO A 104 -26.97 -9.46 -21.11
N GLY A 105 -26.60 -9.36 -19.83
CA GLY A 105 -25.19 -9.28 -19.39
C GLY A 105 -24.36 -10.52 -19.74
N THR A 106 -24.99 -11.61 -20.18
CA THR A 106 -24.35 -12.86 -20.64
C THR A 106 -23.41 -12.61 -21.82
N ASP A 107 -23.80 -11.79 -22.78
CA ASP A 107 -23.00 -11.53 -23.99
C ASP A 107 -21.69 -10.79 -23.67
N LEU A 108 -21.71 -9.92 -22.65
CA LEU A 108 -20.52 -9.23 -22.14
C LEU A 108 -19.60 -10.19 -21.37
N ARG A 109 -20.18 -11.10 -20.58
CA ARG A 109 -19.43 -12.11 -19.79
C ARG A 109 -18.76 -13.14 -20.69
N GLU A 110 -19.46 -13.62 -21.71
CA GLU A 110 -18.95 -14.58 -22.69
C GLU A 110 -18.00 -13.92 -23.72
N GLY A 111 -17.94 -12.59 -23.73
CA GLY A 111 -17.08 -11.82 -24.63
C GLY A 111 -17.58 -11.77 -26.08
N VAL A 112 -18.86 -12.11 -26.30
CA VAL A 112 -19.57 -11.91 -27.56
C VAL A 112 -19.64 -10.42 -27.89
N LEU A 113 -19.92 -9.60 -26.88
CA LEU A 113 -19.83 -8.14 -26.94
C LEU A 113 -18.63 -7.66 -26.11
N ARG A 114 -17.83 -6.76 -26.68
CA ARG A 114 -16.75 -6.07 -25.93
C ARG A 114 -17.31 -5.02 -25.00
N GLY A 115 -18.33 -4.32 -25.44
CA GLY A 115 -19.01 -3.25 -24.73
C GLY A 115 -19.96 -2.54 -25.68
N LEU A 116 -20.64 -1.54 -25.17
CA LEU A 116 -21.73 -0.87 -25.87
C LEU A 116 -21.53 0.64 -25.83
N VAL A 117 -21.82 1.32 -26.95
CA VAL A 117 -21.90 2.77 -27.02
C VAL A 117 -23.29 3.18 -27.47
N PHE A 118 -23.86 4.15 -26.78
CA PHE A 118 -25.16 4.72 -27.09
C PHE A 118 -25.00 6.12 -27.64
N ASP A 119 -25.53 6.34 -28.83
CA ASP A 119 -25.66 7.66 -29.45
C ASP A 119 -27.12 8.12 -29.27
N LEU A 120 -27.32 9.33 -28.75
CA LEU A 120 -28.64 9.87 -28.41
C LEU A 120 -29.59 9.92 -29.62
N ASP A 121 -29.06 10.03 -30.85
CA ASP A 121 -29.85 10.09 -32.09
C ASP A 121 -29.82 8.78 -32.88
N LYS A 122 -28.70 8.04 -32.82
CA LYS A 122 -28.49 6.84 -33.65
C LYS A 122 -28.78 5.53 -32.92
N GLY A 123 -28.91 5.55 -31.59
CA GLY A 123 -29.15 4.38 -30.75
C GLY A 123 -27.88 3.59 -30.44
N TRP A 124 -28.05 2.29 -30.16
CA TRP A 124 -26.97 1.41 -29.69
C TRP A 124 -26.02 0.93 -30.79
N SER A 125 -24.75 0.82 -30.43
CA SER A 125 -23.69 0.19 -31.24
C SER A 125 -22.77 -0.67 -30.37
N ALA A 126 -22.21 -1.74 -30.96
CA ALA A 126 -21.24 -2.59 -30.29
C ALA A 126 -19.81 -2.07 -30.47
N VAL A 127 -19.01 -2.06 -29.41
CA VAL A 127 -17.61 -1.63 -29.52
C VAL A 127 -16.81 -2.61 -30.37
N GLY A 128 -16.15 -2.09 -31.41
CA GLY A 128 -15.34 -2.89 -32.34
C GLY A 128 -16.14 -3.63 -33.41
N SER A 129 -17.43 -3.30 -33.59
CA SER A 129 -18.29 -3.84 -34.66
C SER A 129 -19.29 -2.78 -35.12
N GLU A 130 -19.57 -2.70 -36.42
CA GLU A 130 -20.67 -1.87 -36.93
C GLU A 130 -22.05 -2.52 -36.71
N ALA A 131 -22.08 -3.74 -36.13
CA ALA A 131 -23.33 -4.40 -35.81
C ALA A 131 -24.12 -3.61 -34.75
N ARG A 132 -25.39 -3.34 -35.07
CA ARG A 132 -26.36 -2.88 -34.08
C ARG A 132 -26.77 -4.10 -33.25
N PRO A 133 -26.46 -4.13 -31.95
CA PRO A 133 -26.96 -5.19 -31.09
C PRO A 133 -28.49 -5.11 -31.09
N GLU A 134 -29.17 -6.27 -31.08
CA GLU A 134 -30.62 -6.35 -30.93
C GLU A 134 -31.00 -5.96 -29.49
N ILE A 135 -31.02 -4.66 -29.22
CA ILE A 135 -31.41 -4.08 -27.94
C ILE A 135 -32.80 -3.46 -28.10
N GLU A 136 -33.78 -3.99 -27.38
CA GLU A 136 -35.13 -3.42 -27.36
C GLU A 136 -35.11 -2.01 -26.74
N GLY A 137 -35.60 -1.02 -27.50
CA GLY A 137 -35.77 0.35 -27.00
C GLY A 137 -35.69 1.45 -28.05
N ASP A 138 -36.14 2.63 -27.66
CA ASP A 138 -35.95 3.88 -28.40
C ASP A 138 -34.56 4.49 -28.15
N ALA A 139 -34.14 5.39 -29.04
CA ALA A 139 -32.95 6.22 -28.86
C ALA A 139 -33.24 7.36 -27.86
N SER A 140 -33.56 7.01 -26.61
CA SER A 140 -33.80 7.98 -25.53
C SER A 140 -32.78 7.83 -24.39
N LEU A 141 -32.50 8.94 -23.70
CA LEU A 141 -31.63 8.93 -22.51
C LEU A 141 -32.18 8.00 -21.40
N SER A 142 -33.51 7.90 -21.30
CA SER A 142 -34.17 7.00 -20.36
C SER A 142 -33.82 5.52 -20.66
N SER A 143 -33.75 5.17 -21.94
CA SER A 143 -33.34 3.85 -22.44
C SER A 143 -31.89 3.54 -22.03
N TYR A 144 -30.96 4.49 -22.25
CA TYR A 144 -29.56 4.38 -21.83
C TYR A 144 -29.40 4.17 -20.32
N ARG A 145 -30.06 5.00 -19.51
CA ARG A 145 -29.99 4.90 -18.04
C ARG A 145 -30.59 3.59 -17.52
N SER A 146 -31.68 3.11 -18.12
CA SER A 146 -32.26 1.80 -17.77
C SER A 146 -31.30 0.66 -18.07
N ALA A 147 -30.71 0.66 -19.27
CA ALA A 147 -29.69 -0.29 -19.69
C ALA A 147 -28.48 -0.32 -18.73
N ARG A 148 -27.96 0.85 -18.38
CA ARG A 148 -26.86 1.01 -17.42
C ARG A 148 -27.21 0.36 -16.08
N ARG A 149 -28.39 0.62 -15.54
CA ARG A 149 -28.83 0.07 -14.24
C ARG A 149 -28.99 -1.45 -14.29
N GLY A 150 -29.63 -1.97 -15.34
CA GLY A 150 -29.74 -3.41 -15.59
C GLY A 150 -28.37 -4.09 -15.57
N LEU A 151 -27.42 -3.55 -16.34
CA LEU A 151 -26.05 -4.07 -16.40
C LEU A 151 -25.28 -3.97 -15.08
N CYS A 152 -25.43 -2.87 -14.33
CA CYS A 152 -24.83 -2.75 -12.98
C CYS A 152 -25.28 -3.89 -12.07
N ARG A 153 -26.59 -4.23 -12.08
CA ARG A 153 -27.14 -5.31 -11.26
C ARG A 153 -26.68 -6.67 -11.76
N ASP A 154 -26.74 -6.89 -13.07
CA ASP A 154 -26.39 -8.17 -13.68
C ASP A 154 -24.90 -8.47 -13.51
N LEU A 155 -24.01 -7.49 -13.67
CA LEU A 155 -22.56 -7.68 -13.52
C LEU A 155 -22.07 -7.53 -12.07
N GLY A 156 -22.86 -6.93 -11.18
CA GLY A 156 -22.47 -6.69 -9.79
C GLY A 156 -21.37 -5.62 -9.64
N VAL A 157 -21.34 -4.63 -10.53
CA VAL A 157 -20.32 -3.57 -10.59
C VAL A 157 -20.96 -2.17 -10.55
N SER A 158 -20.14 -1.14 -10.32
CA SER A 158 -20.61 0.25 -10.38
C SER A 158 -20.69 0.77 -11.82
N SER A 159 -21.43 1.87 -12.02
CA SER A 159 -21.51 2.58 -13.30
C SER A 159 -20.13 2.96 -13.85
N ALA A 160 -19.24 3.43 -12.97
CA ALA A 160 -17.84 3.74 -13.26
C ALA A 160 -17.02 2.59 -13.85
N GLN A 161 -17.43 1.34 -13.61
CA GLN A 161 -16.74 0.15 -14.10
C GLN A 161 -17.40 -0.46 -15.34
N LEU A 162 -18.63 -0.05 -15.67
CA LEU A 162 -19.36 -0.66 -16.78
C LEU A 162 -18.69 -0.40 -18.13
N PRO A 163 -18.55 -1.43 -19.00
CA PRO A 163 -18.09 -1.26 -20.38
C PRO A 163 -19.21 -0.69 -21.27
N LEU A 164 -19.72 0.48 -20.88
CA LEU A 164 -20.86 1.18 -21.47
C LEU A 164 -20.53 2.66 -21.65
N GLY A 165 -20.73 3.22 -22.86
CA GLY A 165 -20.36 4.60 -23.19
C GLY A 165 -21.46 5.45 -23.84
N MET A 166 -21.35 6.76 -23.62
CA MET A 166 -22.07 7.90 -24.20
C MET A 166 -21.51 8.45 -25.52
N SER A 167 -22.30 8.77 -26.55
CA SER A 167 -21.98 9.84 -27.52
C SER A 167 -23.15 10.81 -27.66
N THR A 168 -22.87 12.12 -27.63
CA THR A 168 -23.87 13.19 -27.70
C THR A 168 -23.21 14.51 -28.13
N ASP A 169 -23.98 15.43 -28.70
CA ASP A 169 -23.59 16.84 -28.91
C ASP A 169 -24.15 17.79 -27.84
N ASP A 170 -25.10 17.34 -27.00
CA ASP A 170 -25.63 18.07 -25.84
C ASP A 170 -24.64 18.06 -24.66
N PRO A 171 -24.02 19.20 -24.29
CA PRO A 171 -23.05 19.27 -23.20
C PRO A 171 -23.67 19.02 -21.82
N ALA A 172 -24.93 19.38 -21.61
CA ALA A 172 -25.60 19.17 -20.33
C ALA A 172 -25.87 17.67 -20.09
N VAL A 173 -26.27 16.95 -21.14
CA VAL A 173 -26.41 15.49 -21.11
C VAL A 173 -25.04 14.83 -20.92
N ALA A 174 -24.03 15.27 -21.66
CA ALA A 174 -22.69 14.69 -21.57
C ALA A 174 -22.13 14.77 -20.15
N LEU A 175 -22.09 15.98 -19.58
CA LEU A 175 -21.56 16.19 -18.24
C LEU A 175 -22.44 15.56 -17.15
N GLY A 176 -23.76 15.53 -17.35
CA GLY A 176 -24.68 14.80 -16.47
C GLY A 176 -24.38 13.30 -16.39
N GLU A 177 -24.10 12.65 -17.52
CA GLU A 177 -23.73 11.22 -17.54
C GLU A 177 -22.31 10.98 -17.05
N VAL A 178 -21.37 11.89 -17.30
CA VAL A 178 -20.02 11.87 -16.69
C VAL A 178 -20.12 11.89 -15.16
N LEU A 179 -20.96 12.77 -14.59
CA LEU A 179 -21.19 12.81 -13.14
C LEU A 179 -21.77 11.50 -12.60
N MET A 180 -22.53 10.76 -13.41
CA MET A 180 -23.07 9.44 -13.08
C MET A 180 -22.11 8.28 -13.43
N GLY A 181 -20.84 8.57 -13.67
CA GLY A 181 -19.79 7.58 -13.86
C GLY A 181 -19.65 7.04 -15.28
N ALA A 182 -20.28 7.62 -16.30
CA ALA A 182 -20.13 7.16 -17.68
C ALA A 182 -18.92 7.79 -18.40
N PRO A 183 -18.28 7.06 -19.34
CA PRO A 183 -17.42 7.67 -20.34
C PRO A 183 -18.28 8.26 -21.46
N VAL A 184 -18.03 9.50 -21.87
CA VAL A 184 -18.85 10.19 -22.88
C VAL A 184 -17.99 10.88 -23.93
N SER A 185 -18.34 10.69 -25.20
CA SER A 185 -17.80 11.50 -26.29
C SER A 185 -18.73 12.68 -26.57
N LEU A 186 -18.22 13.91 -26.41
CA LEU A 186 -18.95 15.15 -26.66
C LEU A 186 -18.53 15.74 -28.01
N ASP A 187 -19.43 15.69 -28.99
CA ASP A 187 -19.16 16.12 -30.36
C ASP A 187 -19.34 17.64 -30.55
N GLY A 188 -18.52 18.23 -31.42
CA GLY A 188 -18.66 19.64 -31.80
C GLY A 188 -18.00 20.66 -30.85
N PHE A 189 -17.33 20.21 -29.78
CA PHE A 189 -16.65 21.08 -28.82
C PHE A 189 -15.13 21.00 -28.95
N ARG A 190 -14.46 22.11 -28.61
CA ARG A 190 -13.02 22.17 -28.39
C ARG A 190 -12.79 22.63 -26.96
N PHE A 191 -11.87 21.96 -26.28
CA PHE A 191 -11.52 22.25 -24.90
C PHE A 191 -10.18 22.98 -24.86
N ASP A 192 -10.06 23.94 -23.94
CA ASP A 192 -8.74 24.41 -23.53
C ASP A 192 -8.04 23.35 -22.67
N GLU A 193 -6.76 23.57 -22.39
CA GLU A 193 -5.92 22.62 -21.67
C GLU A 193 -6.45 22.30 -20.26
N LEU A 194 -6.98 23.31 -19.56
CA LEU A 194 -7.52 23.14 -18.20
C LEU A 194 -8.79 22.29 -18.20
N ALA A 195 -9.72 22.59 -19.11
CA ALA A 195 -10.96 21.84 -19.27
C ALA A 195 -10.70 20.41 -19.75
N GLN A 196 -9.73 20.22 -20.64
CA GLN A 196 -9.32 18.90 -21.10
C GLN A 196 -8.79 18.06 -19.94
N GLU A 197 -7.81 18.55 -19.18
CA GLU A 197 -7.25 17.82 -18.04
C GLU A 197 -8.32 17.51 -16.97
N PHE A 198 -9.17 18.48 -16.66
CA PHE A 198 -10.21 18.31 -15.66
C PHE A 198 -11.27 17.29 -16.09
N LEU A 199 -11.89 17.49 -17.26
CA LEU A 199 -13.06 16.71 -17.70
C LEU A 199 -12.70 15.31 -18.20
N PHE A 200 -11.46 15.10 -18.68
CA PHE A 200 -11.02 13.81 -19.24
C PHE A 200 -10.25 12.97 -18.22
N HIS A 201 -9.50 13.60 -17.30
CA HIS A 201 -8.62 12.89 -16.37
C HIS A 201 -9.07 13.07 -14.91
N THR A 202 -9.11 14.29 -14.38
CA THR A 202 -9.47 14.51 -12.96
C THR A 202 -10.85 13.95 -12.61
N LEU A 203 -11.86 14.10 -13.47
CA LEU A 203 -13.18 13.52 -13.24
C LEU A 203 -13.21 11.99 -13.29
N ARG A 204 -12.36 11.37 -14.13
CA ARG A 204 -12.23 9.91 -14.18
C ARG A 204 -11.77 9.38 -12.83
N ASP A 205 -10.80 10.05 -12.25
CA ASP A 205 -10.21 9.66 -10.97
C ASP A 205 -11.10 10.00 -9.78
N MET A 206 -11.83 11.11 -9.85
CA MET A 206 -12.72 11.57 -8.78
C MET A 206 -14.05 10.83 -8.76
N LEU A 207 -14.69 10.63 -9.91
CA LEU A 207 -16.08 10.15 -10.06
C LEU A 207 -16.18 8.84 -10.84
N GLY A 208 -15.11 8.42 -11.52
CA GLY A 208 -15.15 7.26 -12.40
C GLY A 208 -15.78 7.53 -13.77
N GLY A 209 -16.33 8.72 -14.02
CA GLY A 209 -16.83 9.14 -15.34
C GLY A 209 -15.92 10.18 -15.98
N CYS A 210 -15.89 10.25 -17.30
CA CYS A 210 -15.00 11.17 -18.01
C CYS A 210 -15.49 11.50 -19.41
N LEU A 211 -15.05 12.65 -19.91
CA LEU A 211 -15.06 12.86 -21.35
C LEU A 211 -13.94 12.03 -22.00
N VAL A 212 -14.22 11.53 -23.20
CA VAL A 212 -13.26 10.79 -24.02
C VAL A 212 -13.37 11.26 -25.46
N THR A 213 -12.24 11.25 -26.18
CA THR A 213 -12.29 11.52 -27.62
C THR A 213 -13.03 10.38 -28.32
N ALA A 214 -13.65 10.66 -29.47
CA ALA A 214 -14.36 9.64 -30.24
C ALA A 214 -13.46 8.44 -30.60
N GLY A 215 -12.17 8.68 -30.84
CA GLY A 215 -11.18 7.63 -31.12
C GLY A 215 -10.82 6.79 -29.90
N ASP A 216 -10.90 7.34 -28.69
CA ASP A 216 -10.44 6.68 -27.45
C ASP A 216 -11.56 5.92 -26.71
N MET A 217 -12.82 6.08 -27.13
CA MET A 217 -13.96 5.41 -26.49
C MET A 217 -13.76 3.88 -26.41
N GLY A 218 -13.29 3.25 -27.49
CA GLY A 218 -13.05 1.80 -27.48
C GLY A 218 -12.02 1.35 -26.44
N THR A 219 -10.96 2.14 -26.26
CA THR A 219 -9.90 1.89 -25.28
C THR A 219 -10.40 2.04 -23.85
N GLU A 220 -11.17 3.10 -23.56
CA GLU A 220 -11.76 3.30 -22.22
C GLU A 220 -12.80 2.22 -21.89
N ILE A 221 -13.57 1.74 -22.87
CA ILE A 221 -14.50 0.62 -22.69
C ILE A 221 -13.76 -0.67 -22.34
N GLU A 222 -12.63 -0.97 -22.99
CA GLU A 222 -11.80 -2.13 -22.63
C GLU A 222 -11.15 -1.96 -21.23
N ARG A 223 -10.75 -0.74 -20.85
CA ARG A 223 -10.27 -0.44 -19.49
C ARG A 223 -11.34 -0.78 -18.46
N ARG A 224 -12.57 -0.29 -18.66
CA ARG A 224 -13.73 -0.53 -17.79
C ARG A 224 -14.15 -1.99 -17.75
N ARG A 225 -14.17 -2.66 -18.90
CA ARG A 225 -14.38 -4.11 -19.00
C ARG A 225 -13.39 -4.87 -18.11
N TRP A 226 -12.12 -4.52 -18.20
CA TRP A 226 -11.11 -5.08 -17.31
C TRP A 226 -11.40 -4.73 -15.86
N LEU A 227 -11.70 -3.47 -15.50
CA LEU A 227 -12.09 -3.07 -14.13
C LEU A 227 -13.29 -3.85 -13.59
N SER A 228 -14.24 -4.25 -14.44
CA SER A 228 -15.39 -5.11 -14.11
C SER A 228 -15.07 -6.60 -13.88
N GLY A 229 -13.80 -7.01 -14.01
CA GLY A 229 -13.38 -8.41 -13.82
C GLY A 229 -13.66 -9.31 -15.03
N LEU A 230 -14.00 -8.73 -16.18
CA LEU A 230 -14.20 -9.46 -17.43
C LEU A 230 -12.85 -9.71 -18.14
N PRO A 231 -12.77 -10.70 -19.07
CA PRO A 231 -11.52 -11.08 -19.73
C PRO A 231 -10.79 -9.90 -20.40
N HIS A 232 -9.49 -9.77 -20.11
CA HIS A 232 -8.68 -8.60 -20.43
C HIS A 232 -8.23 -8.54 -21.91
N ARG A 233 -8.38 -7.36 -22.54
CA ARG A 233 -7.72 -6.95 -23.80
C ARG A 233 -7.17 -5.52 -23.76
N TYR A 234 -7.26 -4.86 -22.61
CA TYR A 234 -6.83 -3.47 -22.43
C TYR A 234 -5.31 -3.35 -22.55
N GLY A 235 -4.84 -2.82 -23.67
CA GLY A 235 -3.49 -2.29 -23.81
C GLY A 235 -3.47 -0.86 -23.28
N PRO A 236 -2.63 -0.53 -22.28
CA PRO A 236 -2.51 0.85 -21.82
C PRO A 236 -2.07 1.77 -22.97
N PRO A 237 -2.42 3.06 -22.93
CA PRO A 237 -1.97 4.01 -23.94
C PRO A 237 -0.45 4.04 -24.04
N ALA A 238 0.06 4.20 -25.27
CA ALA A 238 1.50 4.28 -25.50
C ALA A 238 2.07 5.57 -24.88
N PRO A 239 3.28 5.50 -24.29
CA PRO A 239 3.96 6.68 -23.80
C PRO A 239 4.19 7.72 -24.91
N ALA A 240 4.07 9.00 -24.58
CA ALA A 240 4.24 10.12 -25.51
C ALA A 240 5.46 10.98 -25.16
N ALA A 241 5.98 11.70 -26.15
CA ALA A 241 7.08 12.64 -25.94
C ALA A 241 6.62 13.89 -25.16
N ALA A 242 7.37 14.29 -24.14
CA ALA A 242 7.09 15.48 -23.35
C ALA A 242 8.36 16.26 -23.02
N SER A 243 8.39 17.56 -23.32
CA SER A 243 9.47 18.45 -22.88
C SER A 243 9.38 18.72 -21.38
N ASN A 244 10.49 19.14 -20.77
CA ASN A 244 10.48 19.55 -19.36
C ASN A 244 9.49 20.70 -19.10
N SER A 245 9.36 21.64 -20.05
CA SER A 245 8.38 22.72 -19.97
C SER A 245 6.92 22.23 -20.00
N ALA A 246 6.63 21.18 -20.77
CA ALA A 246 5.30 20.57 -20.82
C ALA A 246 4.98 19.87 -19.50
N VAL A 247 5.92 19.11 -18.92
CA VAL A 247 5.74 18.45 -17.62
C VAL A 247 5.52 19.48 -16.51
N ILE A 248 6.30 20.56 -16.49
CA ILE A 248 6.11 21.67 -15.54
C ILE A 248 4.73 22.31 -15.75
N GLY A 249 4.36 22.64 -17.00
CA GLY A 249 3.04 23.22 -17.31
C GLY A 249 1.88 22.36 -16.81
N LEU A 250 1.97 21.06 -17.05
CA LEU A 250 1.00 20.05 -16.61
C LEU A 250 0.90 20.00 -15.08
N GLY A 251 2.03 20.05 -14.37
CA GLY A 251 2.04 20.12 -12.90
C GLY A 251 1.43 21.40 -12.33
N PHE A 252 1.59 22.55 -13.01
CA PHE A 252 0.89 23.78 -12.64
C PHE A 252 -0.62 23.68 -12.84
N LEU A 253 -1.08 23.03 -13.91
CA LEU A 253 -2.51 22.76 -14.12
C LEU A 253 -3.06 21.88 -13.01
N GLY A 254 -2.37 20.78 -12.70
CA GLY A 254 -2.77 19.86 -11.62
C GLY A 254 -2.89 20.56 -10.26
N ALA A 255 -1.91 21.39 -9.92
CA ALA A 255 -1.94 22.17 -8.68
C ALA A 255 -3.15 23.11 -8.60
N ARG A 256 -3.53 23.79 -9.71
CA ARG A 256 -4.74 24.63 -9.77
C ARG A 256 -6.01 23.81 -9.59
N LEU A 257 -6.11 22.68 -10.29
CA LEU A 257 -7.28 21.80 -10.25
C LEU A 257 -7.49 21.24 -8.85
N LEU A 258 -6.44 20.65 -8.25
CA LEU A 258 -6.50 20.07 -6.91
C LEU A 258 -6.80 21.14 -5.85
N SER A 259 -6.16 22.32 -5.94
CA SER A 259 -6.42 23.42 -5.00
C SER A 259 -7.87 23.90 -5.05
N ALA A 260 -8.41 24.13 -6.25
CA ALA A 260 -9.81 24.53 -6.41
C ALA A 260 -10.79 23.46 -5.92
N LEU A 261 -10.50 22.18 -6.20
CA LEU A 261 -11.30 21.06 -5.72
C LEU A 261 -11.27 20.97 -4.18
N ALA A 262 -10.09 21.08 -3.56
CA ALA A 262 -9.92 21.05 -2.11
C ALA A 262 -10.66 22.20 -1.42
N ILE A 263 -10.48 23.44 -1.90
CA ILE A 263 -11.16 24.62 -1.35
C ILE A 263 -12.68 24.47 -1.45
N THR A 264 -13.18 24.03 -2.61
CA THR A 264 -14.62 23.81 -2.81
C THR A 264 -15.16 22.73 -1.88
N SER A 265 -14.43 21.63 -1.72
CA SER A 265 -14.82 20.49 -0.89
C SER A 265 -14.81 20.84 0.61
N VAL A 266 -13.81 21.60 1.08
CA VAL A 266 -13.77 22.10 2.46
C VAL A 266 -14.89 23.09 2.73
N LYS A 267 -15.13 24.05 1.83
CA LYS A 267 -16.26 25.00 1.96
C LYS A 267 -17.62 24.29 1.99
N ALA A 268 -17.80 23.27 1.15
CA ALA A 268 -18.99 22.42 1.17
C ALA A 268 -19.14 21.66 2.50
N ALA A 269 -18.06 21.04 2.99
CA ALA A 269 -18.06 20.34 4.27
C ALA A 269 -18.39 21.28 5.43
N MET A 270 -17.84 22.51 5.43
CA MET A 270 -18.13 23.54 6.44
C MET A 270 -19.59 23.99 6.40
N SER A 271 -20.16 24.16 5.20
CA SER A 271 -21.58 24.50 5.01
C SER A 271 -22.49 23.45 5.65
N ARG A 272 -22.12 22.16 5.58
CA ARG A 272 -22.88 21.04 6.14
C ARG A 272 -22.66 20.81 7.62
N ARG A 273 -21.41 20.92 8.09
CA ARG A 273 -20.97 20.42 9.39
C ARG A 273 -20.49 21.51 10.34
N GLY A 274 -20.45 22.77 9.90
CA GLY A 274 -19.75 23.84 10.61
C GLY A 274 -18.24 23.60 10.62
N ASP A 275 -17.55 24.21 11.58
CA ASP A 275 -16.10 23.99 11.78
C ASP A 275 -15.84 22.67 12.52
N ALA A 276 -16.01 21.55 11.81
CA ALA A 276 -15.86 20.22 12.37
C ALA A 276 -14.39 19.82 12.57
N ARG A 277 -14.14 18.90 13.52
CA ARG A 277 -12.81 18.32 13.75
C ARG A 277 -12.37 17.46 12.58
N LEU A 278 -11.06 17.46 12.32
CA LEU A 278 -10.42 16.72 11.25
C LEU A 278 -9.19 15.98 11.79
N GLU A 279 -9.08 14.69 11.48
CA GLU A 279 -7.96 13.85 11.92
C GLU A 279 -7.78 12.63 11.02
N TYR A 280 -6.53 12.21 10.82
CA TYR A 280 -6.23 10.87 10.33
C TYR A 280 -6.24 9.85 11.46
N PRO A 281 -6.52 8.57 11.16
CA PRO A 281 -6.50 7.51 12.16
C PRO A 281 -5.06 7.26 12.67
N GLU A 282 -4.92 7.07 13.98
CA GLU A 282 -3.68 6.59 14.61
C GLU A 282 -2.41 7.38 14.23
N THR A 283 -2.52 8.71 14.16
CA THR A 283 -1.37 9.60 13.97
C THR A 283 -1.23 10.67 15.05
N ALA A 284 0.02 10.96 15.43
CA ALA A 284 0.38 12.09 16.29
C ALA A 284 0.72 13.35 15.48
N TYR A 285 0.67 13.28 14.15
CA TYR A 285 1.17 14.32 13.25
C TYR A 285 0.06 15.10 12.52
N SER A 286 -1.18 15.06 13.03
CA SER A 286 -2.33 15.79 12.45
C SER A 286 -2.44 15.48 10.93
N LEU A 287 -2.19 16.47 10.07
CA LEU A 287 -1.96 16.33 8.63
C LEU A 287 -0.46 16.42 8.37
N PRO A 288 0.24 15.30 8.15
CA PRO A 288 1.70 15.29 8.27
C PRO A 288 2.46 16.11 7.22
N CYS A 289 2.00 16.20 5.98
CA CYS A 289 2.66 17.05 4.98
C CYS A 289 2.55 18.53 5.36
N ILE A 290 1.37 18.99 5.74
CA ILE A 290 1.15 20.37 6.25
C ILE A 290 1.95 20.61 7.52
N MET A 291 1.85 19.74 8.52
CA MET A 291 2.59 19.88 9.78
C MET A 291 4.11 19.90 9.54
N GLY A 292 4.62 19.00 8.71
CA GLY A 292 6.05 18.90 8.42
C GLY A 292 6.58 20.15 7.73
N TRP A 293 5.90 20.62 6.68
CA TRP A 293 6.39 21.73 5.86
C TRP A 293 5.97 23.11 6.34
N ASP A 294 4.77 23.29 6.88
CA ASP A 294 4.25 24.58 7.34
C ASP A 294 4.32 24.75 8.88
N GLY A 295 4.49 23.66 9.63
CA GLY A 295 4.54 23.71 11.09
C GLY A 295 3.17 23.83 11.76
N GLU A 296 2.10 23.77 10.97
CA GLU A 296 0.73 24.00 11.40
C GLU A 296 0.03 22.70 11.81
N GLU A 297 -0.63 22.73 12.98
CA GLU A 297 -1.44 21.62 13.47
C GLU A 297 -2.89 21.84 13.05
N VAL A 298 -3.31 21.19 11.97
CA VAL A 298 -4.64 21.35 11.41
C VAL A 298 -5.59 20.35 12.06
N ALA A 299 -6.46 20.84 12.95
CA ALA A 299 -7.41 20.01 13.70
C ALA A 299 -8.89 20.29 13.35
N SER A 300 -9.17 21.26 12.47
CA SER A 300 -10.53 21.63 12.06
C SER A 300 -10.63 22.05 10.60
N LEU A 301 -11.85 22.06 10.06
CA LEU A 301 -12.13 22.48 8.68
C LEU A 301 -11.77 23.95 8.42
N GLY A 302 -12.01 24.84 9.38
CA GLY A 302 -11.67 26.25 9.30
C GLY A 302 -10.16 26.47 9.19
N ALA A 303 -9.39 25.81 10.06
CA ALA A 303 -7.92 25.85 9.99
C ALA A 303 -7.40 25.30 8.65
N LEU A 304 -8.00 24.20 8.15
CA LEU A 304 -7.65 23.63 6.85
C LEU A 304 -7.94 24.61 5.70
N LEU A 305 -9.08 25.32 5.75
CA LEU A 305 -9.44 26.29 4.73
C LEU A 305 -8.44 27.47 4.68
N GLU A 306 -8.03 27.99 5.84
CA GLU A 306 -7.04 29.07 5.92
C GLU A 306 -5.69 28.68 5.28
N VAL A 307 -5.24 27.43 5.52
CA VAL A 307 -4.02 26.87 4.90
C VAL A 307 -4.18 26.78 3.38
N LEU A 308 -5.32 26.26 2.90
CA LEU A 308 -5.59 26.10 1.47
C LEU A 308 -5.67 27.45 0.75
N GLU A 309 -6.38 28.43 1.30
CA GLU A 309 -6.52 29.74 0.68
C GLU A 309 -5.17 30.46 0.60
N ARG A 310 -4.34 30.37 1.65
CA ARG A 310 -2.97 30.92 1.65
C ARG A 310 -2.04 30.25 0.64
N SER A 311 -2.16 28.94 0.44
CA SER A 311 -1.30 28.16 -0.46
C SER A 311 -1.78 28.11 -1.91
N SER A 312 -3.02 28.53 -2.19
CA SER A 312 -3.64 28.44 -3.53
C SER A 312 -3.00 29.31 -4.63
N THR A 313 -2.23 30.34 -4.25
CA THR A 313 -1.63 31.27 -5.20
C THR A 313 -0.35 30.70 -5.80
N LEU A 314 -0.40 30.35 -7.08
CA LEU A 314 0.75 29.81 -7.80
C LEU A 314 1.68 30.91 -8.34
N PRO A 315 3.00 30.66 -8.38
CA PRO A 315 3.97 31.59 -8.96
C PRO A 315 3.78 31.79 -10.48
N SER A 316 4.16 32.96 -10.98
CA SER A 316 4.12 33.30 -12.40
C SER A 316 5.26 32.68 -13.20
N GLY A 317 6.42 32.46 -12.57
CA GLY A 317 7.56 31.78 -13.17
C GLY A 317 7.27 30.30 -13.49
N ARG A 318 8.11 29.72 -14.35
CA ARG A 318 8.01 28.32 -14.82
C ARG A 318 9.34 27.57 -14.70
N GLY A 319 10.22 28.01 -13.79
CA GLY A 319 11.44 27.30 -13.46
C GLY A 319 11.18 26.15 -12.49
N LEU A 320 12.24 25.41 -12.16
CA LEU A 320 12.15 24.28 -11.22
C LEU A 320 11.69 24.74 -9.84
N ALA A 321 12.22 25.85 -9.31
CA ALA A 321 11.83 26.37 -8.00
C ALA A 321 10.33 26.66 -7.91
N GLU A 322 9.77 27.31 -8.95
CA GLU A 322 8.35 27.58 -9.03
C GLU A 322 7.51 26.31 -9.23
N ALA A 323 8.04 25.33 -9.96
CA ALA A 323 7.40 24.02 -10.12
C ALA A 323 7.31 23.26 -8.78
N LEU A 324 8.35 23.33 -7.94
CA LEU A 324 8.31 22.72 -6.59
C LEU A 324 7.25 23.39 -5.69
N VAL A 325 7.03 24.70 -5.83
CA VAL A 325 5.93 25.40 -5.13
C VAL A 325 4.56 24.91 -5.62
N ALA A 326 4.39 24.69 -6.93
CA ALA A 326 3.18 24.07 -7.46
C ALA A 326 2.99 22.65 -6.91
N GLY A 327 4.06 21.86 -6.81
CA GLY A 327 4.04 20.54 -6.16
C GLY A 327 3.59 20.62 -4.70
N ARG A 328 4.13 21.55 -3.91
CA ARG A 328 3.71 21.79 -2.52
C ARG A 328 2.23 22.12 -2.42
N THR A 329 1.72 22.94 -3.33
CA THR A 329 0.29 23.31 -3.40
C THR A 329 -0.59 22.08 -3.67
N ALA A 330 -0.18 21.23 -4.62
CA ALA A 330 -0.87 19.99 -4.95
C ALA A 330 -0.85 18.98 -3.79
N MET A 331 0.26 18.89 -3.07
CA MET A 331 0.39 18.03 -1.88
C MET A 331 -0.56 18.46 -0.76
N ILE A 332 -0.59 19.76 -0.41
CA ILE A 332 -1.52 20.31 0.60
C ILE A 332 -2.97 20.05 0.18
N ALA A 333 -3.30 20.31 -1.09
CA ALA A 333 -4.65 20.08 -1.61
C ALA A 333 -5.05 18.60 -1.59
N SER A 334 -4.13 17.70 -1.91
CA SER A 334 -4.39 16.25 -1.89
C SER A 334 -4.57 15.73 -0.46
N GLU A 335 -3.73 16.17 0.47
CA GLU A 335 -3.85 15.83 1.89
C GLU A 335 -5.16 16.35 2.49
N ALA A 336 -5.60 17.55 2.09
CA ALA A 336 -6.90 18.09 2.45
C ALA A 336 -8.05 17.21 1.95
N LEU A 337 -8.02 16.82 0.67
CA LEU A 337 -9.04 15.97 0.07
C LEU A 337 -9.11 14.58 0.72
N GLU A 338 -7.97 13.98 1.04
CA GLU A 338 -7.94 12.73 1.80
C GLU A 338 -8.47 12.91 3.22
N ALA A 339 -8.05 13.94 3.94
CA ALA A 339 -8.54 14.16 5.30
C ALA A 339 -10.07 14.37 5.37
N LEU A 340 -10.66 15.02 4.36
CA LEU A 340 -12.13 15.10 4.22
C LEU A 340 -12.78 13.72 4.04
N ARG A 341 -12.13 12.77 3.34
CA ARG A 341 -12.65 11.40 3.14
C ARG A 341 -12.68 10.59 4.44
N TYR A 342 -11.77 10.88 5.38
CA TYR A 342 -11.69 10.22 6.69
C TYR A 342 -12.67 10.75 7.74
N MET A 343 -13.38 11.87 7.47
CA MET A 343 -14.33 12.46 8.42
C MET A 343 -15.48 11.54 8.85
N ASP A 344 -15.83 10.57 8.02
CA ASP A 344 -16.90 9.59 8.28
C ASP A 344 -16.35 8.21 8.68
N GLY A 345 -15.09 8.16 9.13
CA GLY A 345 -14.34 6.94 9.43
C GLY A 345 -13.43 6.52 8.27
N ASP A 346 -12.72 5.40 8.47
CA ASP A 346 -11.75 4.89 7.48
C ASP A 346 -12.46 4.43 6.18
N PRO A 347 -12.26 5.13 5.04
CA PRO A 347 -12.89 4.77 3.77
C PRO A 347 -12.31 3.47 3.17
N HIS A 348 -11.19 2.99 3.70
CA HIS A 348 -10.50 1.79 3.23
C HIS A 348 -10.85 0.53 4.04
N ALA A 349 -11.60 0.68 5.14
CA ALA A 349 -12.01 -0.45 5.96
C ALA A 349 -12.78 -1.50 5.15
N GLY A 350 -12.26 -2.74 5.14
CA GLY A 350 -12.85 -3.86 4.39
C GLY A 350 -12.60 -3.81 2.87
N THR A 351 -11.76 -2.89 2.39
CA THR A 351 -11.34 -2.82 0.98
C THR A 351 -9.95 -3.42 0.78
N PRO A 352 -9.53 -3.69 -0.47
CA PRO A 352 -8.17 -4.16 -0.77
C PRO A 352 -7.08 -3.08 -0.62
N THR A 353 -7.45 -1.81 -0.45
CA THR A 353 -6.53 -0.68 -0.30
C THR A 353 -6.40 -0.28 1.17
N VAL A 354 -5.37 0.48 1.52
CA VAL A 354 -5.05 0.86 2.92
C VAL A 354 -5.17 2.36 3.18
N GLY A 355 -5.12 3.22 2.16
CA GLY A 355 -5.12 4.67 2.34
C GLY A 355 -3.95 5.15 3.18
N PHE A 356 -4.25 5.98 4.18
CA PHE A 356 -3.31 6.48 5.16
C PHE A 356 -2.64 5.35 5.94
N VAL A 357 -1.31 5.31 5.92
CA VAL A 357 -0.51 4.33 6.68
C VAL A 357 -0.35 4.82 8.12
N PRO A 358 -0.84 4.11 9.16
CA PRO A 358 -0.78 4.59 10.55
C PRO A 358 0.65 4.78 11.11
N ASP A 359 0.82 5.66 12.10
CA ASP A 359 2.13 5.88 12.75
C ASP A 359 2.65 4.62 13.44
N LYS A 360 1.75 3.74 13.89
CA LYS A 360 2.13 2.45 14.46
C LYS A 360 3.01 1.68 13.47
N VAL A 361 2.55 1.50 12.23
CA VAL A 361 3.28 0.79 11.16
C VAL A 361 4.63 1.43 10.90
N LEU A 362 4.66 2.76 10.78
CA LEU A 362 5.91 3.49 10.58
C LEU A 362 6.91 3.20 11.70
N ARG A 363 6.46 3.18 12.96
CA ARG A 363 7.30 2.87 14.12
C ARG A 363 7.87 1.45 14.10
N GLU A 364 7.12 0.46 13.59
CA GLU A 364 7.56 -0.94 13.46
C GLU A 364 8.73 -1.03 12.46
N LEU A 365 8.67 -0.27 11.37
CA LEU A 365 9.72 -0.24 10.34
C LEU A 365 10.95 0.62 10.71
N GLY A 366 10.84 1.44 11.77
CA GLY A 366 11.78 2.52 12.04
C GLY A 366 13.25 2.09 12.17
N LEU A 367 13.51 0.99 12.88
CA LEU A 367 14.88 0.48 13.02
C LEU A 367 15.43 0.02 11.66
N ALA A 368 14.61 -0.73 10.91
CA ALA A 368 14.98 -1.28 9.61
C ALA A 368 15.22 -0.21 8.53
N LEU A 369 14.54 0.94 8.61
CA LEU A 369 14.79 2.10 7.73
C LEU A 369 16.04 2.90 8.12
N VAL A 370 16.51 2.77 9.38
CA VAL A 370 17.68 3.49 9.90
C VAL A 370 18.98 2.69 9.69
N ASP A 371 18.93 1.38 9.87
CA ASP A 371 20.08 0.48 9.69
C ASP A 371 20.22 -0.11 8.27
N ASP A 372 19.36 0.35 7.34
CA ASP A 372 19.29 -0.06 5.94
C ASP A 372 18.92 -1.55 5.72
N THR A 373 18.35 -2.22 6.73
CA THR A 373 17.71 -3.55 6.56
C THR A 373 16.56 -3.48 5.56
N ILE A 374 15.79 -2.39 5.57
CA ILE A 374 14.93 -1.97 4.46
C ILE A 374 15.73 -0.97 3.64
N PRO A 375 16.25 -1.34 2.46
CA PRO A 375 17.23 -0.53 1.73
C PRO A 375 16.65 0.77 1.17
N GLY A 376 15.33 0.83 1.02
CA GLY A 376 14.60 1.97 0.47
C GLY A 376 13.13 1.68 0.24
N ALA A 377 12.45 2.63 -0.39
CA ALA A 377 11.03 2.53 -0.76
C ALA A 377 10.80 2.82 -2.25
N ALA A 378 9.86 2.11 -2.86
CA ALA A 378 9.43 2.34 -4.25
C ALA A 378 7.93 2.64 -4.30
N VAL A 379 7.56 3.77 -4.90
CA VAL A 379 6.15 4.07 -5.23
C VAL A 379 5.91 3.65 -6.67
N ILE A 380 4.86 2.87 -6.93
CA ILE A 380 4.57 2.33 -8.27
C ILE A 380 3.15 2.72 -8.68
N MET A 381 3.03 3.28 -9.87
CA MET A 381 1.74 3.66 -10.46
C MET A 381 1.74 3.45 -11.98
N GLY A 382 0.53 3.37 -12.54
CA GLY A 382 0.32 3.09 -13.97
C GLY A 382 0.57 1.64 -14.37
N ILE A 383 0.49 1.34 -15.67
CA ILE A 383 0.64 -0.04 -16.18
C ILE A 383 1.55 -0.04 -17.42
N PRO A 384 2.64 -0.83 -17.43
CA PRO A 384 3.44 -1.03 -18.64
C PRO A 384 2.68 -1.84 -19.69
N GLN A 385 3.12 -1.77 -20.95
CA GLN A 385 2.53 -2.56 -22.04
C GLN A 385 2.53 -4.07 -21.72
N ASP A 386 3.63 -4.60 -21.19
CA ASP A 386 3.68 -5.96 -20.65
C ASP A 386 3.46 -5.96 -19.13
N ARG A 387 2.26 -6.37 -18.70
CA ARG A 387 1.90 -6.45 -17.28
C ARG A 387 2.74 -7.44 -16.49
N ARG A 388 3.30 -8.47 -17.13
CA ARG A 388 4.16 -9.45 -16.44
C ARG A 388 5.42 -8.80 -15.89
N GLN A 389 5.90 -7.77 -16.58
CA GLN A 389 7.02 -6.97 -16.14
C GLN A 389 6.72 -6.24 -14.83
N LEU A 390 5.53 -5.65 -14.68
CA LEU A 390 5.12 -5.00 -13.43
C LEU A 390 5.16 -5.98 -12.25
N VAL A 391 4.64 -7.21 -12.46
CA VAL A 391 4.70 -8.27 -11.44
C VAL A 391 6.14 -8.67 -11.14
N SER A 392 6.98 -8.84 -12.16
CA SER A 392 8.40 -9.15 -12.01
C SER A 392 9.14 -8.08 -11.20
N THR A 393 8.92 -6.80 -11.53
CA THR A 393 9.49 -5.65 -10.80
C THR A 393 9.10 -5.67 -9.33
N VAL A 394 7.82 -5.93 -9.02
CA VAL A 394 7.35 -6.02 -7.62
C VAL A 394 7.97 -7.19 -6.90
N ARG A 395 8.09 -8.37 -7.53
CA ARG A 395 8.74 -9.54 -6.92
C ARG A 395 10.22 -9.29 -6.66
N GLU A 396 10.90 -8.59 -7.56
CA GLU A 396 12.30 -8.22 -7.37
C GLU A 396 12.49 -7.21 -6.23
N LEU A 397 11.59 -6.22 -6.11
CA LEU A 397 11.58 -5.30 -4.97
C LEU A 397 11.34 -6.05 -3.64
N GLN A 398 10.39 -6.99 -3.60
CA GLN A 398 10.16 -7.85 -2.42
C GLN A 398 11.41 -8.66 -2.07
N ALA A 399 12.09 -9.23 -3.08
CA ALA A 399 13.31 -9.99 -2.88
C ALA A 399 14.49 -9.15 -2.35
N ARG A 400 14.52 -7.87 -2.72
CA ARG A 400 15.45 -6.86 -2.21
C ARG A 400 15.08 -6.34 -0.81
N GLY A 401 13.97 -6.79 -0.22
CA GLY A 401 13.48 -6.28 1.07
C GLY A 401 13.02 -4.82 1.02
N MET A 402 12.65 -4.32 -0.16
CA MET A 402 12.20 -2.94 -0.34
C MET A 402 10.77 -2.77 0.14
N LEU A 403 10.47 -1.58 0.69
CA LEU A 403 9.10 -1.16 0.93
C LEU A 403 8.46 -0.73 -0.41
N ILE A 404 7.26 -1.18 -0.68
CA ILE A 404 6.54 -0.90 -1.93
C ILE A 404 5.24 -0.18 -1.60
N MET A 405 4.92 0.89 -2.32
CA MET A 405 3.64 1.57 -2.26
C MET A 405 3.01 1.54 -3.65
N ALA A 406 1.89 0.85 -3.81
CA ALA A 406 1.20 0.67 -5.08
C ALA A 406 -0.06 1.55 -5.13
N ALA A 407 -0.29 2.22 -6.24
CA ALA A 407 -1.46 3.06 -6.46
C ALA A 407 -2.12 2.77 -7.81
N ASP A 408 -3.36 3.26 -7.94
CA ASP A 408 -4.18 3.15 -9.14
C ASP A 408 -4.34 1.67 -9.59
N GLU A 409 -4.32 1.41 -10.89
CA GLU A 409 -4.58 0.08 -11.42
C GLU A 409 -3.48 -0.95 -11.14
N VAL A 410 -2.30 -0.54 -10.63
CA VAL A 410 -1.25 -1.47 -10.17
C VAL A 410 -1.82 -2.44 -9.14
N VAL A 411 -2.63 -1.95 -8.19
CA VAL A 411 -3.25 -2.76 -7.14
C VAL A 411 -4.10 -3.88 -7.75
N LYS A 412 -4.83 -3.57 -8.83
CA LYS A 412 -5.64 -4.56 -9.53
C LYS A 412 -4.77 -5.61 -10.22
N VAL A 413 -3.71 -5.21 -10.93
CA VAL A 413 -2.79 -6.14 -11.60
C VAL A 413 -2.15 -7.09 -10.59
N LEU A 414 -1.68 -6.58 -9.45
CA LEU A 414 -1.05 -7.40 -8.41
C LEU A 414 -2.02 -8.42 -7.81
N ARG A 415 -3.27 -8.01 -7.55
CA ARG A 415 -4.32 -8.92 -7.06
C ARG A 415 -4.66 -10.02 -8.06
N GLU A 416 -4.77 -9.71 -9.35
CA GLU A 416 -5.03 -10.71 -10.41
C GLU A 416 -3.90 -11.74 -10.55
N ASN A 417 -2.69 -11.38 -10.11
CA ASN A 417 -1.52 -12.26 -10.12
C ASN A 417 -1.21 -12.86 -8.73
N GLU A 418 -2.19 -12.86 -7.82
CA GLU A 418 -2.09 -13.47 -6.48
C GLU A 418 -0.88 -12.99 -5.66
N VAL A 419 -0.46 -11.74 -5.86
CA VAL A 419 0.56 -11.08 -5.05
C VAL A 419 -0.10 -10.65 -3.74
N GLN A 420 0.46 -11.14 -2.62
CA GLN A 420 0.01 -10.73 -1.29
C GLN A 420 0.42 -9.27 -1.03
N MET A 421 -0.54 -8.47 -0.57
CA MET A 421 -0.38 -7.04 -0.29
C MET A 421 -0.92 -6.75 1.10
N GLY A 422 -0.46 -5.65 1.70
CA GLY A 422 -0.90 -5.18 3.00
C GLY A 422 0.25 -4.64 3.85
N LEU A 423 -0.12 -4.05 4.98
CA LEU A 423 0.83 -3.39 5.90
C LEU A 423 1.89 -4.37 6.44
N GLY A 424 1.52 -5.63 6.70
CA GLY A 424 2.46 -6.67 7.15
C GLY A 424 3.37 -7.25 6.07
N MET A 425 3.14 -6.90 4.79
CA MET A 425 3.89 -7.44 3.64
C MET A 425 4.89 -6.41 3.07
N MET A 426 5.02 -5.24 3.70
CA MET A 426 5.76 -4.08 3.17
C MET A 426 5.36 -3.72 1.72
N LEU A 427 4.12 -4.00 1.33
CA LEU A 427 3.55 -3.68 0.02
C LEU A 427 2.18 -3.04 0.26
N TYR A 428 2.13 -1.71 0.20
CA TYR A 428 0.99 -0.90 0.64
C TYR A 428 0.14 -0.47 -0.56
N PRO A 429 -1.06 -1.04 -0.75
CA PRO A 429 -1.98 -0.62 -1.79
C PRO A 429 -2.70 0.67 -1.37
N LEU A 430 -2.15 1.84 -1.69
CA LEU A 430 -2.62 3.12 -1.15
C LEU A 430 -4.05 3.46 -1.55
N GLY A 431 -4.41 3.29 -2.82
CA GLY A 431 -5.68 3.77 -3.36
C GLY A 431 -5.50 4.30 -4.77
N ASN A 432 -6.36 5.22 -5.18
CA ASN A 432 -6.30 5.87 -6.49
C ASN A 432 -6.15 7.40 -6.34
N PHE A 433 -5.80 8.10 -7.41
CA PHE A 433 -5.86 9.57 -7.43
C PHE A 433 -5.03 10.25 -6.32
N THR A 434 -5.68 11.01 -5.43
CA THR A 434 -5.08 11.77 -4.33
C THR A 434 -4.53 10.91 -3.20
N GLN A 435 -4.89 9.61 -3.10
CA GLN A 435 -4.31 8.70 -2.11
C GLN A 435 -2.79 8.52 -2.25
N LEU A 436 -2.20 8.90 -3.40
CA LEU A 436 -0.74 8.97 -3.57
C LEU A 436 -0.07 9.91 -2.56
N VAL A 437 -0.78 10.89 -2.00
CA VAL A 437 -0.26 11.76 -0.94
C VAL A 437 0.19 10.96 0.28
N HIS A 438 -0.38 9.78 0.53
CA HIS A 438 0.03 8.90 1.62
C HIS A 438 1.44 8.34 1.48
N SER A 439 2.03 8.38 0.29
CA SER A 439 3.46 8.11 0.13
C SER A 439 4.33 9.29 0.59
N LEU A 440 3.86 10.53 0.38
CA LEU A 440 4.55 11.76 0.78
C LEU A 440 4.45 11.97 2.29
N ASP A 441 3.25 11.81 2.86
CA ASP A 441 3.03 11.97 4.29
C ASP A 441 3.81 10.92 5.12
N PHE A 442 4.04 9.72 4.56
CA PHE A 442 4.80 8.65 5.21
C PHE A 442 6.28 9.03 5.35
N VAL A 443 6.90 9.55 4.27
CA VAL A 443 8.32 9.95 4.32
C VAL A 443 8.53 11.21 5.15
N VAL A 444 7.56 12.15 5.14
CA VAL A 444 7.59 13.32 6.04
C VAL A 444 7.54 12.87 7.50
N ARG A 445 6.64 11.94 7.85
CA ARG A 445 6.57 11.40 9.22
C ARG A 445 7.83 10.64 9.63
N ALA A 446 8.49 9.94 8.71
CA ALA A 446 9.77 9.31 9.00
C ALA A 446 10.82 10.35 9.45
N ALA A 447 10.86 11.52 8.81
CA ALA A 447 11.74 12.62 9.20
C ALA A 447 11.37 13.22 10.57
N LEU A 448 10.08 13.44 10.82
CA LEU A 448 9.59 13.96 12.10
C LEU A 448 9.82 12.97 13.26
N SER A 449 9.64 11.67 13.00
CA SER A 449 9.73 10.61 14.00
C SER A 449 11.17 10.20 14.31
N PHE A 450 11.96 9.87 13.27
CA PHE A 450 13.29 9.29 13.42
C PHE A 450 14.40 10.31 13.24
N GLY A 451 14.17 11.32 12.40
CA GLY A 451 15.10 12.43 12.22
C GLY A 451 15.04 13.48 13.33
N GLY A 452 13.99 13.47 14.17
CA GLY A 452 13.75 14.50 15.18
C GLY A 452 13.57 15.89 14.57
N VAL A 453 13.20 15.96 13.28
CA VAL A 453 12.97 17.22 12.57
C VAL A 453 11.79 17.92 13.22
N GLN A 454 11.96 19.21 13.53
CA GLN A 454 10.89 20.00 14.13
C GLN A 454 9.87 20.38 13.06
N LYS A 455 8.58 20.39 13.42
CA LYS A 455 7.51 20.85 12.53
C LYS A 455 7.81 22.25 11.99
N GLY A 456 7.64 22.46 10.68
CA GLY A 456 7.92 23.73 10.00
C GLY A 456 9.41 24.02 9.73
N ASP A 457 10.34 23.18 10.18
CA ASP A 457 11.77 23.29 9.85
C ASP A 457 12.04 22.73 8.45
N THR A 458 11.66 23.51 7.44
CA THR A 458 11.73 23.13 6.02
C THR A 458 13.14 22.78 5.53
N GLU A 459 14.16 23.47 6.06
CA GLU A 459 15.56 23.22 5.70
C GLU A 459 16.01 21.85 6.20
N ARG A 460 15.77 21.55 7.48
CA ARG A 460 16.12 20.22 8.04
C ARG A 460 15.27 19.11 7.46
N LEU A 461 13.98 19.36 7.19
CA LEU A 461 13.11 18.39 6.54
C LEU A 461 13.63 18.04 5.14
N SER A 462 13.92 19.05 4.32
CA SER A 462 14.50 18.88 2.98
C SER A 462 15.83 18.13 3.03
N ALA A 463 16.73 18.51 3.94
CA ALA A 463 18.03 17.86 4.12
C ALA A 463 17.93 16.40 4.59
N TYR A 464 16.91 16.07 5.41
CA TYR A 464 16.64 14.70 5.82
C TYR A 464 16.11 13.87 4.64
N LEU A 465 15.08 14.36 3.94
CA LEU A 465 14.43 13.66 2.83
C LEU A 465 15.37 13.40 1.64
N ALA A 466 16.33 14.30 1.39
CA ALA A 466 17.42 14.07 0.43
C ALA A 466 18.21 12.77 0.69
N LYS A 467 18.28 12.33 1.94
CA LYS A 467 19.09 11.18 2.37
C LYS A 467 18.26 9.96 2.77
N ARG A 468 17.14 10.17 3.48
CA ARG A 468 16.34 9.09 4.09
C ARG A 468 14.83 9.43 4.12
N PRO A 469 13.95 8.43 3.99
CA PRO A 469 14.25 7.11 3.43
C PRO A 469 14.69 7.24 1.96
N LYS A 470 15.48 6.27 1.46
CA LYS A 470 15.87 6.23 0.05
C LYS A 470 14.67 5.83 -0.80
N ALA A 471 13.87 6.81 -1.21
CA ALA A 471 12.66 6.58 -2.00
C ALA A 471 12.84 6.97 -3.48
N PHE A 472 12.15 6.28 -4.37
CA PHE A 472 11.98 6.63 -5.79
C PHE A 472 10.58 6.23 -6.29
N VAL A 473 10.15 6.81 -7.42
CA VAL A 473 8.87 6.49 -8.08
C VAL A 473 9.13 5.77 -9.39
N LEU A 474 8.34 4.71 -9.66
CA LEU A 474 8.21 4.06 -10.95
C LEU A 474 6.84 4.41 -11.54
N HIS A 475 6.83 5.23 -12.58
CA HIS A 475 5.61 5.69 -13.26
C HIS A 475 5.51 5.07 -14.65
N TYR A 476 4.49 4.25 -14.89
CA TYR A 476 4.25 3.63 -16.19
C TYR A 476 3.10 4.31 -16.95
N GLY A 477 3.29 4.59 -18.23
CA GLY A 477 2.31 5.20 -19.11
C GLY A 477 2.31 6.74 -19.09
N PRO A 478 1.28 7.37 -19.66
CA PRO A 478 1.21 8.82 -19.83
C PRO A 478 0.98 9.55 -18.50
N LEU A 479 1.57 10.75 -18.38
CA LEU A 479 1.36 11.66 -17.27
C LEU A 479 0.11 12.52 -17.51
N ASP A 480 -0.73 12.68 -16.49
CA ASP A 480 -1.81 13.67 -16.44
C ASP A 480 -1.47 14.82 -15.45
N ALA A 481 -2.28 15.88 -15.45
CA ALA A 481 -2.12 17.06 -14.59
C ALA A 481 -1.94 16.70 -13.12
N SER A 482 -2.79 15.83 -12.57
CA SER A 482 -2.79 15.49 -11.16
C SER A 482 -1.52 14.70 -10.79
N ARG A 483 -1.17 13.65 -11.54
CA ARG A 483 0.08 12.90 -11.29
C ARG A 483 1.32 13.76 -11.52
N ALA A 484 1.36 14.61 -12.54
CA ALA A 484 2.48 15.52 -12.76
C ALA A 484 2.67 16.49 -11.58
N SER A 485 1.58 17.02 -11.01
CA SER A 485 1.66 17.92 -9.85
C SER A 485 2.14 17.21 -8.58
N LEU A 486 1.71 15.96 -8.34
CA LEU A 486 2.21 15.14 -7.23
C LEU A 486 3.66 14.66 -7.46
N ALA A 487 4.06 14.45 -8.72
CA ALA A 487 5.46 14.18 -9.07
C ALA A 487 6.34 15.39 -8.71
N LEU A 488 5.89 16.63 -8.94
CA LEU A 488 6.61 17.82 -8.47
C LEU A 488 6.72 17.88 -6.93
N ALA A 489 5.72 17.38 -6.20
CA ALA A 489 5.79 17.25 -4.74
C ALA A 489 6.80 16.18 -4.30
N ALA A 490 6.88 15.05 -5.00
CA ALA A 490 7.91 14.04 -4.78
C ALA A 490 9.31 14.61 -5.06
N LEU A 491 9.50 15.41 -6.12
CA LEU A 491 10.75 16.11 -6.38
C LEU A 491 11.12 17.10 -5.28
N LEU A 492 10.14 17.78 -4.67
CA LEU A 492 10.36 18.64 -3.49
C LEU A 492 10.92 17.83 -2.31
N HIS A 493 10.57 16.54 -2.21
CA HIS A 493 11.11 15.60 -1.23
C HIS A 493 12.40 14.91 -1.69
N HIS A 494 12.99 15.32 -2.80
CA HIS A 494 14.18 14.69 -3.42
C HIS A 494 13.93 13.22 -3.79
N VAL A 495 12.69 12.87 -4.12
CA VAL A 495 12.29 11.54 -4.59
C VAL A 495 12.26 11.56 -6.12
N PRO A 496 13.21 10.91 -6.81
CA PRO A 496 13.28 10.87 -8.25
C PRO A 496 12.14 10.06 -8.85
N ILE A 497 11.73 10.45 -10.05
CA ILE A 497 10.72 9.80 -10.85
C ILE A 497 11.41 9.10 -12.02
N VAL A 498 11.28 7.78 -12.08
CA VAL A 498 11.68 6.98 -13.24
C VAL A 498 10.41 6.62 -14.01
N THR A 499 10.40 6.90 -15.31
CA THR A 499 9.19 6.76 -16.15
C THR A 499 9.51 6.22 -17.54
N ASP A 500 8.56 5.47 -18.12
CA ASP A 500 8.61 5.05 -19.53
C ASP A 500 8.02 6.11 -20.48
N GLN A 501 7.41 7.18 -19.95
CA GLN A 501 7.10 8.41 -20.69
C GLN A 501 8.37 8.99 -21.29
N GLN A 502 8.33 9.33 -22.58
CA GLN A 502 9.46 9.88 -23.34
C GLN A 502 9.73 11.35 -22.97
N VAL A 503 10.14 11.57 -21.72
CA VAL A 503 10.46 12.88 -21.18
C VAL A 503 11.86 13.33 -21.58
N GLU A 504 12.05 14.63 -21.80
CA GLU A 504 13.39 15.23 -21.96
C GLU A 504 14.29 14.93 -20.75
N GLY A 505 13.68 14.90 -19.56
CA GLY A 505 14.30 14.48 -18.33
C GLY A 505 15.06 15.60 -17.61
N VAL A 506 15.21 15.43 -16.31
CA VAL A 506 16.03 16.27 -15.45
C VAL A 506 17.01 15.34 -14.74
N PRO A 507 18.33 15.52 -14.89
CA PRO A 507 19.33 14.64 -14.27
C PRO A 507 19.02 14.38 -12.80
N ASP A 508 19.07 13.10 -12.41
CA ASP A 508 18.83 12.61 -11.05
C ASP A 508 17.43 12.87 -10.45
N LEU A 509 16.50 13.50 -11.18
CA LEU A 509 15.18 13.89 -10.69
C LEU A 509 14.04 13.30 -11.53
N LEU A 510 14.10 13.43 -12.85
CA LEU A 510 13.10 12.90 -13.78
C LEU A 510 13.82 12.14 -14.89
N ILE A 511 13.70 10.81 -14.86
CA ILE A 511 14.56 9.92 -15.62
C ILE A 511 13.70 9.06 -16.54
N HIS A 512 13.90 9.19 -17.85
CA HIS A 512 13.33 8.27 -18.82
C HIS A 512 14.12 6.96 -18.83
N LYS A 513 13.40 5.82 -18.74
CA LYS A 513 13.95 4.48 -18.95
C LYS A 513 12.89 3.60 -19.62
N GLU A 514 13.34 2.70 -20.48
CA GLU A 514 12.49 1.62 -20.95
C GLU A 514 12.05 0.77 -19.74
N PRO A 515 10.82 0.20 -19.74
CA PRO A 515 10.27 -0.54 -18.62
C PRO A 515 11.20 -1.58 -17.98
N ALA A 516 12.09 -2.19 -18.77
CA ALA A 516 13.02 -3.24 -18.30
C ALA A 516 14.15 -2.70 -17.43
N ASP A 517 14.53 -1.44 -17.66
CA ASP A 517 15.64 -0.78 -16.97
C ASP A 517 15.14 0.19 -15.87
N MET A 518 13.82 0.40 -15.76
CA MET A 518 13.23 1.35 -14.81
C MET A 518 13.58 1.03 -13.35
N LEU A 519 13.48 -0.25 -12.94
CA LEU A 519 13.82 -0.65 -11.57
C LEU A 519 15.29 -0.36 -11.26
N GLN A 520 16.19 -0.75 -12.16
CA GLN A 520 17.62 -0.50 -12.00
C GLN A 520 17.93 0.99 -11.96
N GLY A 521 17.29 1.80 -12.82
CA GLY A 521 17.40 3.26 -12.80
C GLY A 521 16.92 3.87 -11.47
N GLY A 522 15.84 3.35 -10.88
CA GLY A 522 15.34 3.77 -9.57
C GLY A 522 16.34 3.50 -8.45
N LEU A 523 16.91 2.29 -8.42
CA LEU A 523 17.93 1.90 -7.44
C LEU A 523 19.20 2.77 -7.56
N GLU A 524 19.68 3.01 -8.78
CA GLU A 524 20.86 3.84 -9.06
C GLU A 524 20.64 5.30 -8.65
N SER A 525 19.46 5.86 -8.95
CA SER A 525 19.14 7.26 -8.61
C SER A 525 19.18 7.58 -7.12
N ARG A 526 19.13 6.56 -6.25
CA ARG A 526 19.18 6.69 -4.79
C ARG A 526 20.37 5.99 -4.14
N ASP A 527 21.35 5.55 -4.94
CA ASP A 527 22.51 4.78 -4.47
C ASP A 527 22.08 3.62 -3.54
N ILE A 528 21.05 2.89 -3.97
CA ILE A 528 20.55 1.70 -3.28
C ILE A 528 21.35 0.52 -3.80
N ARG A 529 22.30 0.05 -2.98
CA ARG A 529 23.16 -1.09 -3.28
C ARG A 529 22.69 -2.30 -2.52
N THR A 530 21.68 -2.97 -3.05
CA THR A 530 21.26 -4.26 -2.52
C THR A 530 22.02 -5.36 -3.27
N ALA A 531 22.88 -6.10 -2.57
CA ALA A 531 23.29 -7.39 -3.08
C ALA A 531 22.05 -8.30 -3.00
N VAL A 532 21.42 -8.59 -4.13
CA VAL A 532 20.40 -9.64 -4.16
C VAL A 532 21.14 -10.95 -4.14
N THR A 533 21.25 -11.55 -2.96
CA THR A 533 21.66 -12.93 -2.88
C THR A 533 20.46 -13.77 -3.32
N LEU A 534 20.40 -14.06 -4.61
CA LEU A 534 19.38 -14.91 -5.21
C LEU A 534 19.46 -16.30 -4.58
N VAL A 535 18.47 -16.61 -3.75
CA VAL A 535 18.29 -17.98 -3.26
C VAL A 535 17.54 -18.75 -4.35
N ASP A 536 18.17 -19.81 -4.87
CA ASP A 536 17.59 -20.64 -5.94
C ASP A 536 16.48 -21.55 -5.40
N ILE A 537 15.28 -20.97 -5.24
CA ILE A 537 14.07 -21.63 -4.75
C ILE A 537 12.84 -21.22 -5.60
N PRO A 538 11.79 -22.06 -5.65
CA PRO A 538 10.63 -21.85 -6.55
C PRO A 538 9.57 -20.88 -6.00
N VAL A 539 9.87 -20.19 -4.90
CA VAL A 539 8.96 -19.23 -4.26
C VAL A 539 9.67 -17.90 -4.04
N PRO A 540 8.94 -16.77 -3.99
CA PRO A 540 9.50 -15.50 -3.55
C PRO A 540 10.19 -15.60 -2.19
N PHE A 541 11.30 -14.88 -2.04
CA PHE A 541 12.15 -14.93 -0.86
C PHE A 541 12.54 -13.51 -0.43
N GLY A 542 12.28 -13.14 0.82
CA GLY A 542 12.71 -11.86 1.39
C GLY A 542 12.05 -11.53 2.74
N PRO A 543 12.52 -10.48 3.44
CA PRO A 543 12.01 -10.09 4.76
C PRO A 543 10.50 -9.78 4.78
N ALA A 544 9.92 -9.41 3.64
CA ALA A 544 8.49 -9.15 3.49
C ALA A 544 7.60 -10.35 3.86
N PHE A 545 8.13 -11.58 3.81
CA PHE A 545 7.36 -12.80 4.10
C PHE A 545 7.55 -13.31 5.53
N GLU A 546 8.43 -12.71 6.34
CA GLU A 546 8.78 -13.18 7.70
C GLU A 546 7.54 -13.36 8.60
N GLY A 547 6.58 -12.44 8.51
CA GLY A 547 5.35 -12.43 9.31
C GLY A 547 4.24 -13.34 8.79
N GLU A 548 4.43 -14.06 7.68
CA GLU A 548 3.40 -14.93 7.10
C GLU A 548 3.06 -16.08 8.05
N THR A 549 1.76 -16.30 8.31
CA THR A 549 1.31 -17.45 9.10
C THR A 549 0.63 -18.49 8.22
N VAL A 550 1.18 -19.71 8.17
CA VAL A 550 0.54 -20.85 7.47
C VAL A 550 -0.47 -21.51 8.40
N ARG A 551 -1.76 -21.28 8.15
CA ARG A 551 -2.87 -21.87 8.92
C ARG A 551 -3.10 -23.32 8.52
N ARG A 552 -3.73 -24.09 9.41
CA ARG A 552 -4.01 -25.53 9.21
C ARG A 552 -4.72 -25.85 7.88
N PRO A 553 -5.73 -25.09 7.41
CA PRO A 553 -6.38 -25.36 6.12
C PRO A 553 -5.45 -25.22 4.92
N ASP A 554 -4.41 -24.39 5.04
CA ASP A 554 -3.46 -24.07 3.97
C ASP A 554 -2.16 -24.88 4.07
N THR A 555 -2.02 -25.70 5.12
CA THR A 555 -0.83 -26.52 5.38
C THR A 555 -0.82 -27.75 4.47
N TYR A 556 0.30 -27.96 3.77
CA TYR A 556 0.58 -29.17 2.99
C TYR A 556 1.44 -30.16 3.78
N PHE A 557 2.43 -29.66 4.52
CA PHE A 557 3.35 -30.48 5.33
C PHE A 557 3.60 -29.79 6.67
N GLU A 558 3.66 -30.57 7.76
CA GLU A 558 3.91 -30.09 9.11
C GLU A 558 4.92 -30.99 9.86
N ALA A 559 5.86 -30.38 10.57
CA ALA A 559 6.83 -31.10 11.40
C ALA A 559 7.12 -30.36 12.71
N GLY A 560 7.26 -31.09 13.82
CA GLY A 560 7.57 -30.52 15.13
C GLY A 560 6.34 -30.03 15.90
N GLY A 561 6.51 -28.98 16.72
CA GLY A 561 5.43 -28.40 17.52
C GLY A 561 4.82 -29.36 18.54
N GLY A 562 5.62 -30.31 19.04
CA GLY A 562 5.18 -31.39 19.93
C GLY A 562 4.32 -32.48 19.28
N ARG A 563 4.08 -32.40 17.96
CA ARG A 563 3.27 -33.39 17.21
C ARG A 563 4.13 -34.52 16.66
N THR A 564 5.33 -34.18 16.19
CA THR A 564 6.33 -35.10 15.67
C THR A 564 7.71 -34.76 16.26
N PRO A 565 8.62 -35.74 16.40
CA PRO A 565 9.99 -35.47 16.84
C PRO A 565 10.68 -34.53 15.85
N SER A 566 11.25 -33.44 16.33
CA SER A 566 11.99 -32.51 15.49
C SER A 566 13.14 -31.86 16.23
N PHE A 567 14.20 -31.50 15.49
CA PHE A 567 15.24 -30.64 16.01
C PHE A 567 16.01 -29.90 14.91
N GLU A 568 16.72 -28.84 15.28
CA GLU A 568 17.67 -28.13 14.43
C GLU A 568 19.01 -27.94 15.15
N LEU A 569 20.11 -28.24 14.47
CA LEU A 569 21.45 -28.16 15.04
C LEU A 569 22.41 -27.55 14.02
N LEU A 570 23.04 -26.44 14.37
CA LEU A 570 24.22 -25.93 13.68
C LEU A 570 25.47 -26.32 14.46
N LYS A 571 26.45 -26.91 13.78
CA LYS A 571 27.68 -27.40 14.42
C LYS A 571 28.92 -27.13 13.59
N MET A 572 29.98 -26.68 14.25
CA MET A 572 31.30 -26.55 13.66
C MET A 572 31.91 -27.95 13.44
N ARG A 573 32.45 -28.18 12.25
CA ARG A 573 33.13 -29.43 11.89
C ARG A 573 34.52 -29.16 11.31
N PRO A 574 35.44 -30.14 11.36
CA PRO A 574 36.70 -30.08 10.64
C PRO A 574 36.51 -29.88 9.13
N GLU A 575 37.51 -29.29 8.48
CA GLU A 575 37.46 -28.92 7.05
C GLU A 575 37.09 -30.10 6.13
N GLU A 576 37.59 -31.30 6.46
CA GLU A 576 37.43 -32.53 5.67
C GLU A 576 36.03 -33.14 5.80
N GLN A 577 35.27 -32.73 6.82
CA GLN A 577 33.93 -33.25 7.12
C GLN A 577 32.81 -32.37 6.55
N VAL A 578 33.13 -31.19 6.01
CA VAL A 578 32.15 -30.28 5.42
C VAL A 578 32.37 -30.15 3.92
N LYS A 579 31.43 -30.67 3.13
CA LYS A 579 31.38 -30.43 1.70
C LYS A 579 30.58 -29.17 1.41
N ASP A 580 31.28 -28.09 1.05
CA ASP A 580 30.65 -26.80 0.79
C ASP A 580 29.52 -26.88 -0.24
N GLY A 581 28.37 -26.30 0.11
CA GLY A 581 27.16 -26.27 -0.70
C GLY A 581 26.40 -27.59 -0.80
N ALA A 582 26.86 -28.66 -0.13
CA ALA A 582 26.18 -29.94 -0.20
C ALA A 582 24.87 -29.91 0.59
N ILE A 583 23.81 -30.39 -0.05
CA ILE A 583 22.48 -30.54 0.54
C ILE A 583 22.06 -31.99 0.36
N SER A 584 21.54 -32.60 1.42
CA SER A 584 20.99 -33.96 1.36
C SER A 584 19.67 -34.06 2.10
N VAL A 585 18.76 -34.89 1.57
CA VAL A 585 17.47 -35.22 2.20
C VAL A 585 17.46 -36.72 2.48
N ILE A 586 17.40 -37.09 3.76
CA ILE A 586 17.39 -38.49 4.23
C ILE A 586 15.98 -38.82 4.72
N GLY A 587 15.24 -39.60 3.93
CA GLY A 587 13.85 -39.95 4.18
C GLY A 587 12.92 -39.50 3.03
N PRO A 588 11.59 -39.59 3.21
CA PRO A 588 10.63 -39.11 2.23
C PRO A 588 10.64 -37.57 2.14
N ASP A 589 10.78 -37.03 0.94
CA ASP A 589 10.54 -35.60 0.66
C ASP A 589 9.02 -35.33 0.55
N VAL A 590 8.62 -34.06 0.56
CA VAL A 590 7.21 -33.63 0.64
C VAL A 590 6.36 -34.08 -0.55
N ASP A 591 6.95 -34.36 -1.72
CA ASP A 591 6.23 -34.90 -2.88
C ASP A 591 5.88 -36.38 -2.77
N ARG A 592 6.52 -37.10 -1.85
CA ARG A 592 6.23 -38.50 -1.52
C ARG A 592 5.25 -38.64 -0.36
N LEU A 593 4.85 -37.52 0.24
CA LEU A 593 3.93 -37.47 1.36
C LEU A 593 2.56 -36.94 0.92
N PRO A 594 1.45 -37.46 1.46
CA PRO A 594 0.12 -36.91 1.22
C PRO A 594 -0.02 -35.46 1.72
N GLU A 595 -0.95 -34.72 1.14
CA GLU A 595 -1.32 -33.38 1.64
C GLU A 595 -1.81 -33.44 3.10
N GLY A 596 -1.33 -32.51 3.91
CA GLY A 596 -1.63 -32.43 5.35
C GLY A 596 -0.86 -33.44 6.20
N SER A 597 0.14 -34.11 5.62
CA SER A 597 0.98 -35.07 6.33
C SER A 597 1.80 -34.42 7.44
N GLN A 598 2.05 -35.21 8.48
CA GLN A 598 2.97 -34.89 9.56
C GLN A 598 4.18 -35.81 9.48
N SER A 599 5.38 -35.25 9.60
CA SER A 599 6.63 -36.01 9.54
C SER A 599 7.58 -35.58 10.67
N PRO A 600 8.46 -36.45 11.15
CA PRO A 600 9.66 -36.01 11.86
C PRO A 600 10.53 -35.11 10.96
N LEU A 601 11.30 -34.22 11.58
CA LEU A 601 12.21 -33.31 10.86
C LEU A 601 13.47 -32.99 11.69
N ALA A 602 14.65 -33.31 11.16
CA ALA A 602 15.91 -32.74 11.64
C ALA A 602 16.52 -31.81 10.60
N ILE A 603 16.96 -30.62 11.03
CA ILE A 603 17.71 -29.66 10.20
C ILE A 603 19.14 -29.60 10.74
N LEU A 604 20.08 -30.23 10.05
CA LEU A 604 21.48 -30.28 10.46
C LEU A 604 22.31 -29.37 9.57
N VAL A 605 23.01 -28.43 10.17
CA VAL A 605 23.85 -27.46 9.46
C VAL A 605 25.29 -27.63 9.94
N ASP A 606 26.12 -28.26 9.12
CA ASP A 606 27.55 -28.39 9.39
C ASP A 606 28.29 -27.20 8.76
N VAL A 607 29.08 -26.48 9.56
CA VAL A 607 29.84 -25.32 9.10
C VAL A 607 31.33 -25.47 9.36
N PHE A 608 32.14 -24.89 8.48
CA PHE A 608 33.57 -24.72 8.68
C PHE A 608 34.02 -23.32 8.30
N GLY A 609 34.99 -22.79 9.04
CA GLY A 609 35.71 -21.58 8.69
C GLY A 609 36.86 -21.31 9.66
N LYS A 610 37.93 -20.67 9.18
CA LYS A 610 39.14 -20.44 9.98
C LYS A 610 38.90 -19.56 11.22
N ARG A 611 37.86 -18.73 11.16
CA ARG A 611 37.43 -17.86 12.26
C ARG A 611 36.24 -18.41 13.03
N MET A 612 35.69 -19.56 12.62
CA MET A 612 34.56 -20.19 13.31
C MET A 612 35.01 -20.70 14.68
N GLN A 613 34.12 -20.59 15.67
CA GLN A 613 34.33 -21.02 17.05
C GLN A 613 33.06 -21.70 17.57
N GLU A 614 33.20 -22.59 18.55
CA GLU A 614 32.04 -23.27 19.18
C GLU A 614 31.07 -22.30 19.86
N ASP A 615 31.52 -21.11 20.25
CA ASP A 615 30.69 -20.05 20.83
C ASP A 615 29.79 -19.36 19.79
N PHE A 616 30.08 -19.52 18.50
CA PHE A 616 29.31 -18.89 17.42
C PHE A 616 28.14 -19.76 16.95
N GLU A 617 28.10 -21.04 17.36
CA GLU A 617 27.13 -22.00 16.86
C GLU A 617 25.69 -21.62 17.18
N SER A 618 25.39 -21.28 18.43
CA SER A 618 24.07 -20.87 18.91
C SER A 618 23.57 -19.60 18.23
N VAL A 619 24.45 -18.62 18.03
CA VAL A 619 24.14 -17.34 17.37
C VAL A 619 23.73 -17.57 15.91
N MET A 620 24.46 -18.42 15.19
CA MET A 620 24.14 -18.75 13.81
C MET A 620 22.94 -19.70 13.71
N GLU A 621 22.78 -20.65 14.63
CA GLU A 621 21.63 -21.57 14.70
C GLU A 621 20.32 -20.79 14.79
N ARG A 622 20.30 -19.70 15.57
CA ARG A 622 19.09 -18.87 15.69
C ARG A 622 18.67 -18.21 14.37
N ARG A 623 19.59 -18.04 13.41
CA ARG A 623 19.25 -17.50 12.08
C ARG A 623 18.44 -18.46 11.23
N ILE A 624 18.40 -19.76 11.54
CA ILE A 624 17.54 -20.73 10.85
C ILE A 624 16.09 -20.25 10.88
N HIS A 625 15.61 -19.78 12.03
CA HIS A 625 14.25 -19.24 12.14
C HIS A 625 13.99 -18.08 11.19
N LEU A 626 14.88 -17.09 11.16
CA LEU A 626 14.70 -15.91 10.31
C LEU A 626 14.73 -16.30 8.82
N TYR A 627 15.75 -17.04 8.41
CA TYR A 627 15.96 -17.37 7.00
C TYR A 627 14.86 -18.24 6.41
N LEU A 628 14.33 -19.21 7.18
CA LEU A 628 13.26 -20.06 6.68
C LEU A 628 11.93 -19.30 6.55
N ASN A 629 11.63 -18.33 7.43
CA ASN A 629 10.43 -17.50 7.32
C ASN A 629 10.51 -16.44 6.21
N PHE A 630 11.67 -16.22 5.59
CA PHE A 630 11.77 -15.33 4.42
C PHE A 630 11.20 -15.96 3.14
N ALA A 631 10.94 -17.27 3.11
CA ALA A 631 10.35 -17.92 1.94
C ALA A 631 8.81 -17.89 1.99
N GLU A 632 8.16 -17.36 0.95
CA GLU A 632 6.68 -17.32 0.86
C GLU A 632 6.09 -18.73 1.03
N GLY A 633 5.16 -18.85 1.97
CA GLY A 633 4.46 -20.09 2.27
C GLY A 633 5.26 -21.09 3.13
N VAL A 634 6.40 -20.70 3.70
CA VAL A 634 7.14 -21.46 4.72
C VAL A 634 7.01 -20.73 6.06
N TRP A 635 6.63 -21.45 7.11
CA TRP A 635 6.52 -20.91 8.45
C TRP A 635 7.35 -21.76 9.42
N HIS A 636 8.19 -21.11 10.21
CA HIS A 636 9.04 -21.75 11.20
C HIS A 636 8.96 -21.02 12.55
N THR A 637 8.83 -21.75 13.65
CA THR A 637 8.94 -21.20 15.01
C THR A 637 9.64 -22.19 15.94
N GLY A 638 9.92 -21.77 17.17
CA GLY A 638 10.71 -22.52 18.13
C GLY A 638 12.20 -22.49 17.80
N GLN A 639 12.91 -23.48 18.33
CA GLN A 639 14.37 -23.62 18.26
C GLN A 639 14.82 -25.00 18.73
N ARG A 640 16.08 -25.36 18.51
CA ARG A 640 16.69 -26.60 19.01
C ARG A 640 15.77 -27.79 18.75
N ASN A 641 15.39 -28.57 19.78
CA ASN A 641 14.49 -29.73 19.70
C ASN A 641 13.00 -29.42 19.93
N MET A 642 12.61 -28.15 19.91
CA MET A 642 11.22 -27.69 20.05
C MET A 642 10.76 -26.86 18.86
N ASN A 643 11.45 -27.01 17.72
CA ASN A 643 11.08 -26.33 16.50
C ASN A 643 9.74 -26.83 15.93
N TRP A 644 9.09 -25.98 15.13
CA TRP A 644 7.85 -26.27 14.45
C TRP A 644 7.85 -25.62 13.08
N LEU A 645 7.69 -26.43 12.04
CA LEU A 645 7.70 -26.00 10.65
C LEU A 645 6.39 -26.37 9.95
N ARG A 646 5.89 -25.45 9.11
CA ARG A 646 4.80 -25.69 8.15
C ARG A 646 5.19 -25.23 6.76
N LEU A 647 4.78 -26.02 5.77
CA LEU A 647 4.85 -25.68 4.35
C LEU A 647 3.44 -25.55 3.79
N SER A 648 3.15 -24.48 3.06
CA SER A 648 1.83 -24.24 2.48
C SER A 648 1.59 -25.04 1.20
N LYS A 649 0.31 -25.27 0.88
CA LYS A 649 -0.12 -25.86 -0.40
C LYS A 649 0.29 -25.02 -1.60
N LYS A 650 0.36 -23.69 -1.43
CA LYS A 650 0.82 -22.76 -2.48
C LYS A 650 2.30 -23.01 -2.79
N ALA A 651 3.16 -23.04 -1.78
CA ALA A 651 4.59 -23.28 -1.95
C ALA A 651 4.87 -24.65 -2.57
N PHE A 652 4.18 -25.71 -2.12
CA PHE A 652 4.31 -27.04 -2.72
C PHE A 652 3.96 -27.06 -4.22
N ARG A 653 2.83 -26.42 -4.61
CA ARG A 653 2.40 -26.30 -6.01
C ARG A 653 3.37 -25.49 -6.87
N ALA A 654 4.03 -24.50 -6.29
CA ALA A 654 5.10 -23.75 -6.98
C ALA A 654 6.34 -24.61 -7.23
N GLY A 655 6.49 -25.76 -6.55
CA GLY A 655 7.60 -26.69 -6.70
C GLY A 655 8.49 -26.80 -5.47
N PHE A 656 8.12 -26.17 -4.34
CA PHE A 656 8.94 -26.21 -3.12
C PHE A 656 9.07 -27.65 -2.58
N ARG A 657 10.26 -27.96 -2.07
CA ARG A 657 10.74 -29.27 -1.59
C ARG A 657 11.70 -29.08 -0.42
N LEU A 658 11.96 -30.11 0.38
CA LEU A 658 12.82 -29.98 1.56
C LEU A 658 14.26 -29.58 1.23
N GLU A 659 14.78 -29.94 0.05
CA GLU A 659 16.10 -29.48 -0.42
C GLU A 659 16.22 -27.95 -0.42
N HIS A 660 15.12 -27.24 -0.71
CA HIS A 660 15.12 -25.77 -0.77
C HIS A 660 15.34 -25.12 0.61
N LEU A 661 14.96 -25.79 1.71
CA LEU A 661 15.34 -25.35 3.05
C LEU A 661 16.87 -25.33 3.20
N GLY A 662 17.55 -26.36 2.69
CA GLY A 662 19.00 -26.41 2.66
C GLY A 662 19.62 -25.34 1.79
N ARG A 663 19.03 -25.04 0.62
CA ARG A 663 19.50 -23.98 -0.28
C ARG A 663 19.44 -22.62 0.38
N ILE A 664 18.34 -22.32 1.07
CA ILE A 664 18.17 -21.10 1.87
C ILE A 664 19.30 -20.99 2.90
N LEU A 665 19.50 -22.02 3.72
CA LEU A 665 20.47 -21.98 4.82
C LEU A 665 21.92 -21.88 4.33
N VAL A 666 22.31 -22.65 3.31
CA VAL A 666 23.65 -22.54 2.68
C VAL A 666 23.90 -21.11 2.19
N THR A 667 22.92 -20.55 1.50
CA THR A 667 23.05 -19.24 0.84
C THR A 667 23.14 -18.12 1.87
N LYS A 668 22.18 -18.07 2.80
CA LYS A 668 22.06 -16.99 3.78
C LYS A 668 23.16 -17.00 4.84
N LEU A 669 23.59 -18.17 5.31
CA LEU A 669 24.70 -18.25 6.27
C LEU A 669 26.01 -17.75 5.65
N LYS A 670 26.27 -18.07 4.38
CA LYS A 670 27.46 -17.57 3.68
C LYS A 670 27.37 -16.08 3.35
N GLU A 671 26.17 -15.57 3.09
CA GLU A 671 25.95 -14.14 2.88
C GLU A 671 26.21 -13.34 4.16
N GLU A 672 25.56 -13.72 5.28
CA GLU A 672 25.65 -12.96 6.53
C GLU A 672 26.99 -13.17 7.25
N PHE A 673 27.50 -14.41 7.25
CA PHE A 673 28.69 -14.80 8.01
C PHE A 673 29.87 -15.24 7.13
N GLY A 674 29.91 -14.84 5.85
CA GLY A 674 30.98 -15.25 4.92
C GLY A 674 32.40 -14.83 5.34
N ASN A 675 32.51 -13.87 6.27
CA ASN A 675 33.77 -13.53 6.93
C ASN A 675 34.21 -14.61 7.94
N ILE A 676 33.29 -15.33 8.58
CA ILE A 676 33.55 -16.34 9.61
C ILE A 676 33.49 -17.75 9.03
N VAL A 677 32.46 -18.05 8.24
CA VAL A 677 32.12 -19.35 7.67
C VAL A 677 32.52 -19.38 6.20
N SER A 678 33.33 -20.37 5.81
CA SER A 678 33.75 -20.59 4.42
C SER A 678 33.05 -21.76 3.75
N ARG A 679 32.59 -22.76 4.51
CA ARG A 679 31.85 -23.92 3.98
C ARG A 679 30.59 -24.18 4.79
N VAL A 680 29.49 -24.46 4.10
CA VAL A 680 28.22 -24.85 4.72
C VAL A 680 27.69 -26.10 4.03
N GLN A 681 27.27 -27.08 4.82
CA GLN A 681 26.59 -28.30 4.38
C GLN A 681 25.28 -28.43 5.16
N VAL A 682 24.20 -28.81 4.49
CA VAL A 682 22.91 -29.01 5.15
C VAL A 682 22.40 -30.44 4.91
N THR A 683 21.94 -31.08 5.98
CA THR A 683 21.26 -32.38 5.91
C THR A 683 19.88 -32.24 6.53
N ILE A 684 18.85 -32.51 5.74
CA ILE A 684 17.46 -32.55 6.17
C ILE A 684 17.07 -34.01 6.37
N VAL A 685 16.53 -34.36 7.53
CA VAL A 685 16.16 -35.75 7.86
C VAL A 685 14.68 -35.84 8.15
N THR A 686 13.97 -36.67 7.40
CA THR A 686 12.56 -37.04 7.62
C THR A 686 12.37 -38.53 7.89
N ASP A 687 13.44 -39.33 7.82
CA ASP A 687 13.43 -40.72 8.30
C ASP A 687 13.47 -40.75 9.84
N GLU A 688 12.52 -41.44 10.45
CA GLU A 688 12.38 -41.47 11.91
C GLU A 688 13.55 -42.21 12.60
N ASN A 689 14.10 -43.25 11.97
CA ASN A 689 15.20 -44.03 12.55
C ASN A 689 16.50 -43.23 12.52
N ASP A 690 16.79 -42.59 11.38
CA ASP A 690 17.97 -41.74 11.22
C ASP A 690 17.89 -40.51 12.15
N LEU A 691 16.71 -39.91 12.31
CA LEU A 691 16.48 -38.83 13.29
C LEU A 691 16.78 -39.29 14.72
N LYS A 692 16.24 -40.45 15.13
CA LYS A 692 16.49 -41.02 16.47
C LYS A 692 17.96 -41.34 16.69
N ALA A 693 18.69 -41.77 15.66
CA ALA A 693 20.12 -42.05 15.77
C ALA A 693 20.96 -40.78 15.98
N ARG A 694 20.49 -39.62 15.50
CA ARG A 694 21.21 -38.33 15.58
C ARG A 694 20.79 -37.46 16.77
N MET A 695 19.59 -37.65 17.29
CA MET A 695 19.07 -36.91 18.45
C MET A 695 20.03 -36.87 19.65
N PRO A 696 20.75 -37.96 20.03
CA PRO A 696 21.68 -37.91 21.16
C PRO A 696 22.82 -36.90 20.98
N GLU A 697 23.33 -36.71 19.75
CA GLU A 697 24.37 -35.72 19.47
C GLU A 697 23.85 -34.29 19.66
N ALA A 698 22.64 -34.02 19.17
CA ALA A 698 22.00 -32.71 19.31
C ALA A 698 21.75 -32.37 20.78
N LEU A 699 21.17 -33.30 21.54
CA LEU A 699 20.94 -33.13 22.98
C LEU A 699 22.24 -32.88 23.76
N ALA A 700 23.31 -33.62 23.44
CA ALA A 700 24.61 -33.41 24.07
C ALA A 700 25.20 -32.02 23.73
N ALA A 701 25.05 -31.54 22.49
CA ALA A 701 25.49 -30.21 22.09
C ALA A 701 24.70 -29.11 22.82
N TYR A 702 23.38 -29.26 22.95
CA TYR A 702 22.56 -28.31 23.71
C TYR A 702 22.94 -28.29 25.20
N GLN A 703 23.14 -29.46 25.80
CA GLN A 703 23.57 -29.57 27.19
C GLN A 703 24.94 -28.91 27.41
N GLN A 704 25.91 -29.13 26.51
CA GLN A 704 27.23 -28.50 26.61
C GLN A 704 27.14 -26.95 26.50
N ARG A 705 26.23 -26.43 25.68
CA ARG A 705 25.95 -24.99 25.59
C ARG A 705 25.38 -24.44 26.90
N GLU A 706 24.52 -25.21 27.57
CA GLU A 706 23.97 -24.86 28.89
C GLU A 706 25.01 -24.93 30.00
N GLU A 707 25.87 -25.95 30.00
CA GLU A 707 26.95 -26.10 30.98
C GLU A 707 27.96 -24.94 30.95
N ARG A 708 28.23 -24.38 29.76
CA ARG A 708 29.07 -23.17 29.61
C ARG A 708 28.50 -21.95 30.36
N MET A 709 27.19 -21.90 30.57
CA MET A 709 26.52 -20.83 31.31
C MET A 709 26.53 -21.04 32.83
N ALA A 710 26.71 -22.28 33.32
CA ALA A 710 26.50 -22.63 34.72
C ALA A 710 27.45 -21.95 35.73
N GLY A 711 28.53 -21.32 35.26
CA GLY A 711 29.49 -20.58 36.11
C GLY A 711 29.31 -19.06 36.15
N LEU A 712 28.37 -18.49 35.39
CA LEU A 712 28.11 -17.05 35.32
C LEU A 712 26.83 -16.72 36.10
N THR A 713 26.93 -15.81 37.07
CA THR A 713 25.76 -15.25 37.79
C THR A 713 25.56 -13.78 37.45
N ASP A 714 24.37 -13.24 37.73
CA ASP A 714 24.04 -11.85 37.47
C ASP A 714 24.90 -10.89 38.32
N GLU A 715 25.40 -11.32 39.49
CA GLU A 715 26.36 -10.58 40.31
C GLU A 715 27.79 -10.62 39.76
N SER A 716 28.15 -11.69 39.04
CA SER A 716 29.50 -11.88 38.51
C SER A 716 29.83 -10.97 37.31
N VAL A 717 28.81 -10.29 36.75
CA VAL A 717 28.93 -9.39 35.60
C VAL A 717 28.45 -7.97 35.92
N ASP A 718 29.10 -6.99 35.29
CA ASP A 718 28.73 -5.57 35.32
C ASP A 718 27.87 -5.14 34.11
N THR A 719 27.77 -6.03 33.12
CA THR A 719 27.18 -5.77 31.80
C THR A 719 26.14 -6.83 31.47
N PHE A 720 24.93 -6.39 31.13
CA PHE A 720 23.90 -7.20 30.49
C PHE A 720 23.85 -6.93 28.99
N TYR A 721 22.97 -7.60 28.26
CA TYR A 721 22.80 -7.35 26.83
C TYR A 721 21.33 -7.18 26.47
N SER A 722 21.03 -6.27 25.55
CA SER A 722 19.73 -6.24 24.89
C SER A 722 19.63 -7.34 23.84
N CYS A 723 18.40 -7.70 23.47
CA CYS A 723 18.10 -8.33 22.20
C CYS A 723 16.87 -7.68 21.58
N LEU A 724 17.04 -7.11 20.38
CA LEU A 724 16.01 -6.38 19.64
C LEU A 724 15.40 -7.20 18.49
N MET A 725 15.82 -8.45 18.29
CA MET A 725 15.44 -9.24 17.09
C MET A 725 13.93 -9.33 16.89
N CYS A 726 13.16 -9.48 17.98
CA CYS A 726 11.71 -9.63 17.90
C CYS A 726 10.97 -8.29 17.68
N GLN A 727 11.67 -7.16 17.56
CA GLN A 727 11.03 -5.90 17.20
C GLN A 727 10.44 -5.90 15.78
N SER A 728 10.81 -6.87 14.94
CA SER A 728 10.17 -7.09 13.63
C SER A 728 8.65 -7.33 13.74
N PHE A 729 8.18 -7.94 14.84
CA PHE A 729 6.75 -8.20 15.08
C PHE A 729 6.23 -7.74 16.45
N ALA A 730 7.12 -7.37 17.38
CA ALA A 730 6.81 -6.80 18.69
C ALA A 730 7.62 -5.50 18.92
N PRO A 731 7.21 -4.38 18.30
CA PRO A 731 8.04 -3.18 18.14
C PRO A 731 8.52 -2.53 19.45
N ASP A 732 7.68 -2.57 20.48
CA ASP A 732 7.96 -1.96 21.79
C ASP A 732 8.64 -2.95 22.76
N HIS A 733 8.92 -4.18 22.32
CA HIS A 733 9.55 -5.21 23.14
C HIS A 733 11.08 -5.16 23.04
N ILE A 734 11.73 -5.42 24.18
CA ILE A 734 13.14 -5.78 24.24
C ILE A 734 13.32 -6.94 25.22
N CYS A 735 14.25 -7.84 24.93
CA CYS A 735 14.78 -8.75 25.95
C CYS A 735 16.00 -8.11 26.60
N VAL A 736 16.06 -8.11 27.94
CA VAL A 736 17.29 -7.89 28.71
C VAL A 736 17.83 -9.26 29.08
N ILE A 737 18.94 -9.64 28.46
CA ILE A 737 19.59 -10.94 28.62
C ILE A 737 20.63 -10.82 29.73
N THR A 738 20.49 -11.63 30.76
CA THR A 738 21.44 -11.75 31.88
C THR A 738 21.98 -13.18 31.96
N PRO A 739 23.08 -13.43 32.68
CA PRO A 739 23.54 -14.80 32.91
C PRO A 739 22.47 -15.77 33.42
N GLU A 740 21.63 -15.31 34.35
CA GLU A 740 20.60 -16.13 35.01
C GLU A 740 19.19 -15.92 34.43
N ARG A 741 19.03 -15.00 33.48
CA ARG A 741 17.79 -14.75 32.73
C ARG A 741 18.07 -14.75 31.23
N LEU A 742 17.90 -15.92 30.63
CA LEU A 742 17.97 -16.09 29.19
C LEU A 742 16.90 -15.25 28.48
N GLY A 743 17.11 -15.01 27.18
CA GLY A 743 16.05 -14.48 26.33
C GLY A 743 14.86 -15.42 26.39
N LEU A 744 13.65 -14.87 26.48
CA LEU A 744 12.42 -15.65 26.67
C LEU A 744 12.17 -16.68 25.55
N CYS A 745 12.80 -16.52 24.39
CA CYS A 745 12.79 -17.53 23.34
C CYS A 745 13.48 -18.83 23.75
N GLY A 746 14.47 -18.79 24.66
CA GLY A 746 15.33 -19.88 25.12
C GLY A 746 16.63 -20.08 24.29
N ALA A 747 16.73 -19.48 23.09
CA ALA A 747 17.87 -19.69 22.19
C ALA A 747 19.06 -18.77 22.45
N ILE A 748 18.83 -17.63 23.11
CA ILE A 748 19.86 -16.60 23.32
C ILE A 748 20.14 -16.48 24.81
N ASN A 749 21.30 -16.98 25.23
CA ASN A 749 21.85 -16.73 26.55
C ASN A 749 22.78 -15.49 26.54
N TRP A 750 23.35 -15.14 27.70
CA TRP A 750 24.20 -13.96 27.83
C TRP A 750 25.48 -14.03 26.99
N LEU A 751 26.12 -15.20 26.90
CA LEU A 751 27.30 -15.40 26.05
C LEU A 751 26.94 -15.26 24.57
N ASP A 752 25.79 -15.78 24.15
CA ASP A 752 25.29 -15.64 22.77
C ASP A 752 25.07 -14.17 22.42
N ALA A 753 24.48 -13.39 23.33
CA ALA A 753 24.26 -11.96 23.11
C ALA A 753 25.57 -11.17 23.05
N LYS A 754 26.54 -11.52 23.90
CA LYS A 754 27.91 -10.97 23.85
C LYS A 754 28.58 -11.29 22.52
N THR A 755 28.56 -12.54 22.12
CA THR A 755 29.10 -13.02 20.84
C THR A 755 28.40 -12.35 19.66
N GLY A 756 27.07 -12.21 19.70
CA GLY A 756 26.30 -11.52 18.65
C GLY A 756 26.76 -10.07 18.45
N LYS A 757 27.07 -9.35 19.54
CA LYS A 757 27.67 -8.01 19.48
C LYS A 757 29.07 -8.00 18.86
N GLU A 758 29.88 -9.03 19.11
CA GLU A 758 31.22 -9.15 18.54
C GLU A 758 31.18 -9.49 17.04
N ILE A 759 30.25 -10.36 16.62
CA ILE A 759 30.07 -10.76 15.22
C ILE A 759 29.46 -9.60 14.41
N VAL A 760 28.41 -8.96 14.93
CA VAL A 760 27.69 -7.86 14.27
C VAL A 760 27.60 -6.67 15.23
N PRO A 761 28.57 -5.73 15.21
CA PRO A 761 28.58 -4.60 16.14
C PRO A 761 27.31 -3.72 16.10
N SER A 762 26.70 -3.55 14.94
CA SER A 762 25.42 -2.82 14.76
C SER A 762 24.18 -3.72 14.93
N GLY A 763 24.37 -4.97 15.33
CA GLY A 763 23.32 -5.97 15.42
C GLY A 763 22.33 -5.75 16.57
N PRO A 764 21.36 -6.68 16.73
CA PRO A 764 20.28 -6.55 17.70
C PRO A 764 20.73 -6.71 19.15
N ASN A 765 21.97 -7.16 19.39
CA ASN A 765 22.53 -7.33 20.72
C ASN A 765 23.46 -6.17 21.08
N GLN A 766 23.09 -5.38 22.10
CA GLN A 766 23.88 -4.23 22.55
C GLN A 766 24.19 -4.35 24.04
N PRO A 767 25.41 -3.98 24.47
CA PRO A 767 25.78 -4.04 25.89
C PRO A 767 25.01 -3.00 26.70
N ILE A 768 24.54 -3.39 27.88
CA ILE A 768 23.84 -2.56 28.85
C ILE A 768 24.66 -2.57 30.13
N ALA A 769 25.29 -1.44 30.46
CA ALA A 769 25.93 -1.29 31.77
C ALA A 769 24.85 -1.28 32.86
N LYS A 770 25.03 -2.07 33.92
CA LYS A 770 24.06 -2.11 35.04
C LYS A 770 23.91 -0.73 35.69
N GLY A 771 25.02 -0.04 35.92
CA GLY A 771 25.04 1.26 36.60
C GLY A 771 24.66 1.13 38.07
N GLU A 772 24.06 2.18 38.64
CA GLU A 772 23.63 2.20 40.05
C GLU A 772 22.48 1.22 40.29
N VAL A 773 22.57 0.45 41.37
CA VAL A 773 21.47 -0.43 41.79
C VAL A 773 20.35 0.40 42.39
N GLU A 774 19.13 0.25 41.88
CA GLU A 774 17.94 0.88 42.47
C GLU A 774 17.23 -0.05 43.44
N ASP A 775 17.12 -1.33 43.10
CA ASP A 775 16.50 -2.35 43.95
C ASP A 775 17.14 -3.72 43.67
N VAL A 776 17.94 -4.22 44.62
CA VAL A 776 18.61 -5.53 44.51
C VAL A 776 17.58 -6.67 44.51
N GLY A 777 16.54 -6.58 45.34
CA GLY A 777 15.57 -7.67 45.52
C GLY A 777 14.70 -7.89 44.29
N LYS A 778 14.40 -6.82 43.54
CA LYS A 778 13.65 -6.89 42.28
C LYS A 778 14.55 -7.01 41.05
N GLY A 779 15.85 -6.79 41.19
CA GLY A 779 16.78 -6.70 40.06
C GLY A 779 16.46 -5.49 39.18
N SER A 780 16.46 -4.29 39.77
CA SER A 780 16.32 -3.01 39.06
C SER A 780 17.61 -2.22 39.17
N TRP A 781 18.13 -1.78 38.02
CA TRP A 781 19.32 -0.95 37.94
C TRP A 781 19.06 0.26 37.04
N LYS A 782 19.61 1.40 37.42
CA LYS A 782 19.40 2.66 36.73
C LYS A 782 19.87 2.61 35.27
N GLY A 783 21.05 2.05 35.00
CA GLY A 783 21.58 1.93 33.64
C GLY A 783 20.74 1.00 32.76
N VAL A 784 20.16 -0.05 33.35
CA VAL A 784 19.23 -0.94 32.65
C VAL A 784 17.92 -0.21 32.34
N ASN A 785 17.34 0.53 33.29
CA ASN A 785 16.11 1.30 33.08
C ASN A 785 16.28 2.39 32.02
N GLU A 786 17.41 3.09 32.02
CA GLU A 786 17.76 4.09 31.00
C GLU A 786 17.89 3.45 29.60
N ALA A 787 18.56 2.31 29.51
CA ALA A 787 18.68 1.56 28.26
C ALA A 787 17.31 1.04 27.78
N VAL A 788 16.48 0.50 28.67
CA VAL A 788 15.12 0.03 28.35
C VAL A 788 14.27 1.19 27.85
N ALA A 789 14.29 2.34 28.53
CA ALA A 789 13.58 3.53 28.09
C ALA A 789 14.06 4.02 26.72
N ALA A 790 15.37 4.04 26.47
CA ALA A 790 15.92 4.44 25.18
C ALA A 790 15.50 3.48 24.05
N LEU A 791 15.69 2.17 24.26
CA LEU A 791 15.44 1.13 23.25
C LEU A 791 13.95 0.89 22.99
N THR A 792 13.07 1.29 23.90
CA THR A 792 11.60 1.20 23.77
C THR A 792 10.96 2.56 23.51
N ARG A 793 11.76 3.59 23.21
CA ARG A 793 11.31 4.97 22.90
C ARG A 793 10.40 5.55 23.99
N GLY A 794 10.71 5.25 25.25
CA GLY A 794 10.03 5.73 26.45
C GLY A 794 8.75 4.99 26.79
N LYS A 795 8.36 3.94 26.05
CA LYS A 795 7.18 3.13 26.35
C LYS A 795 7.33 2.33 27.64
N ILE A 796 8.53 1.82 27.88
CA ILE A 796 8.87 1.09 29.10
C ILE A 796 9.96 1.89 29.79
N THR A 797 9.65 2.45 30.96
CA THR A 797 10.57 3.31 31.70
C THR A 797 11.31 2.60 32.82
N ARG A 798 10.85 1.40 33.18
CA ARG A 798 11.36 0.62 34.31
C ARG A 798 11.28 -0.88 34.02
N PHE A 799 12.25 -1.63 34.52
CA PHE A 799 12.39 -3.06 34.35
C PHE A 799 12.88 -3.70 35.65
N CYS A 800 12.21 -4.77 36.07
CA CYS A 800 12.63 -5.63 37.18
C CYS A 800 12.98 -7.04 36.67
N ALA A 801 14.24 -7.44 36.84
CA ALA A 801 14.71 -8.76 36.39
C ALA A 801 14.12 -9.93 37.20
N TYR A 802 13.72 -9.71 38.45
CA TYR A 802 13.33 -10.78 39.38
C TYR A 802 11.90 -10.64 39.92
N SER A 803 11.09 -9.76 39.34
CA SER A 803 9.68 -9.56 39.71
C SER A 803 8.75 -9.80 38.52
N MET A 804 7.68 -10.55 38.74
CA MET A 804 6.57 -10.68 37.79
C MET A 804 5.43 -9.69 38.08
N MET A 805 5.38 -9.16 39.31
CA MET A 805 4.26 -8.34 39.80
C MET A 805 4.48 -6.84 39.58
N GLU A 806 5.72 -6.42 39.36
CA GLU A 806 6.11 -5.02 39.26
C GLU A 806 7.11 -4.87 38.13
N ASP A 807 6.76 -4.04 37.15
CA ASP A 807 7.55 -3.72 35.96
C ASP A 807 8.29 -4.93 35.34
N PRO A 808 7.58 -6.05 35.04
CA PRO A 808 8.20 -7.22 34.45
C PRO A 808 8.71 -6.91 33.03
N MET A 809 9.67 -7.70 32.56
CA MET A 809 10.04 -7.71 31.14
C MET A 809 8.80 -7.98 30.28
N THR A 810 8.63 -7.19 29.20
CA THR A 810 7.60 -7.49 28.21
C THR A 810 7.90 -8.78 27.47
N SER A 811 6.93 -9.30 26.71
CA SER A 811 7.08 -10.51 25.91
C SER A 811 6.72 -10.22 24.45
N CYS A 812 7.44 -10.83 23.51
CA CYS A 812 7.15 -10.66 22.08
C CYS A 812 6.13 -11.67 21.52
N GLY A 813 6.28 -12.95 21.84
CA GLY A 813 5.40 -14.01 21.32
C GLY A 813 6.09 -15.35 21.01
N CYS A 814 7.43 -15.41 21.13
CA CYS A 814 8.19 -16.64 20.92
C CYS A 814 8.63 -17.31 22.23
N PHE A 815 7.95 -17.03 23.34
CA PHE A 815 8.24 -17.66 24.64
C PHE A 815 7.95 -19.16 24.61
N GLU A 816 8.80 -19.95 25.26
CA GLU A 816 8.62 -21.41 25.35
C GLU A 816 7.46 -21.81 26.28
N VAL A 817 7.20 -21.01 27.32
CA VAL A 817 6.23 -21.29 28.39
C VAL A 817 5.41 -20.06 28.75
#